data_AF-A0A1J5EHB9-F1
#
_entry.id   AF-A0A1J5EHB9-F1
#
_cell.length_a   1.000
_cell.length_b   1.000
_cell.length_c   1.000
_cell.angle_alpha   90.00
_cell.angle_beta   90.00
_cell.angle_gamma   90.00
#
_symmetry.space_group_name_H-M   'P 1'
#
loop_
_entity.id
_entity.type
_entity.pdbx_description
1 polymer ?
#
loop_
_entity_poly.entity_id
_entity_poly.type
_entity_poly.pdbx_seq_one_letter_code
_entity_poly.pdbx_strand_id
1 'polypeptide(L)'
;MTHSGPILVEVTGGTYTDEATGIATPLAGVLRAALPAADGSVTVAVTPLTELAVRIAEKYDFTPEKITEANALLSQLIGASITEIQPANPANAQAFGAADADAKNYALMLAAISRMAADQSGVDVLAALAADLDDMRLDKTGADLTKALTDFLADTEYNNTGETTAGTLGTILNGIVTGGFTPTGGLSLAEAKRQLSLFLTSASADDESVDDEKNYLDFITYMTTLVDANTLSTNEKREAYLFHALANLMYIYKQQAFGTLKDLTGLSLNSTQAELDKYNNDLLAYDPAKVTALINFAADPAKHYLVSEFAELEVALDAVLNDLAEAKDVNTSISLADMDTAYFDNIDVQALTMIVQGLKAGCIYMQTLDLTTIANWNVTPTPTVGIMGVGSVDIRTLMVANDGVGVTDAQTAEFLTSNPSFLSYADKTKLASFRATVTAVRDQLQTVFAALDALGEAGRSLRYRNAFGVDSAKGLQETKESLEVLNSLVAALDNPGAYIITSDNELTSRTIIKAADGFSYWQYAYDFYEESSAPNDAITLKGLADGTDSLNDLLIEDARPDFELYLDVVGSRHKVASGIIDTDWENPIDSYTIPQATITIDGNGADWAAVPVFMTNDTVQVKIAGSGDNLFVYMSDSGPAGLHDSSATNDSDMIVSYIGTWSHSVRVELSAQGTSIYLQGYGIDSNQIPSANKASIVNGTITNAMEMQFSGLSQLIASDQTNTVGIYVDRTHAGVSSQVSYYKQVKLYLP
;
A
#
# COMPACT_ATOMS: atom_id res chain seq x y z
N MET A 1 -10.85 32.03 42.17
CA MET A 1 -11.50 31.36 41.02
C MET A 1 -10.59 30.21 40.64
N THR A 2 -11.08 28.98 40.65
CA THR A 2 -10.33 27.80 40.18
C THR A 2 -10.72 27.56 38.73
N HIS A 3 -9.77 27.73 37.81
CA HIS A 3 -9.95 27.42 36.40
C HIS A 3 -9.21 26.12 36.12
N SER A 4 -9.86 25.14 35.47
CA SER A 4 -9.29 23.80 35.20
C SER A 4 -9.16 23.51 33.71
N GLY A 5 -8.98 24.56 32.89
CA GLY A 5 -8.84 24.46 31.44
C GLY A 5 -7.50 25.02 30.95
N PRO A 6 -7.21 24.83 29.66
CA PRO A 6 -6.03 25.42 29.04
C PRO A 6 -6.07 26.94 29.13
N ILE A 7 -4.93 27.55 29.40
CA ILE A 7 -4.77 29.00 29.46
C ILE A 7 -3.98 29.45 28.25
N LEU A 8 -4.55 30.38 27.48
CA LEU A 8 -3.85 31.15 26.46
C LEU A 8 -3.59 32.56 27.00
N VAL A 9 -2.32 32.95 27.10
CA VAL A 9 -1.90 34.31 27.45
C VAL A 9 -1.50 35.01 26.16
N GLU A 10 -2.11 36.16 25.89
CA GLU A 10 -1.88 36.93 24.67
C GLU A 10 -1.39 38.34 25.01
N VAL A 11 -0.32 38.78 24.34
CA VAL A 11 0.20 40.15 24.43
C VAL A 11 0.03 40.83 23.07
N THR A 12 -0.74 41.92 23.06
CA THR A 12 -0.96 42.78 21.90
C THR A 12 -0.45 44.19 22.17
N GLY A 13 0.45 44.68 21.33
CA GLY A 13 1.06 46.01 21.46
C GLY A 13 2.16 46.12 22.54
N GLY A 14 2.58 47.35 22.83
CA GLY A 14 3.70 47.63 23.74
C GLY A 14 5.07 47.63 23.04
N THR A 15 6.14 47.44 23.81
CA THR A 15 7.52 47.34 23.30
C THR A 15 8.13 46.01 23.71
N TYR A 16 8.75 45.35 22.76
CA TYR A 16 9.54 44.13 22.92
C TYR A 16 11.02 44.51 22.91
N THR A 17 11.80 43.97 23.84
CA THR A 17 13.26 44.12 23.81
C THR A 17 13.81 42.98 22.97
N ASP A 18 14.38 43.32 21.81
CA ASP A 18 15.05 42.36 20.93
C ASP A 18 16.26 41.75 21.66
N GLU A 19 16.29 40.43 21.85
CA GLU A 19 17.36 39.72 22.56
C GLU A 19 18.69 39.70 21.81
N ALA A 20 18.67 39.86 20.48
CA ALA A 20 19.87 39.93 19.67
C ALA A 20 20.55 41.29 19.75
N THR A 21 19.78 42.38 19.91
CA THR A 21 20.30 43.77 19.85
C THR A 21 20.17 44.55 21.16
N GLY A 22 19.34 44.10 22.09
CA GLY A 22 18.97 44.84 23.31
C GLY A 22 18.09 46.08 23.05
N ILE A 23 17.64 46.31 21.81
CA ILE A 23 16.88 47.49 21.42
C ILE A 23 15.38 47.24 21.65
N ALA A 24 14.71 48.21 22.28
CA ALA A 24 13.26 48.19 22.43
C ALA A 24 12.56 48.55 21.11
N THR A 25 11.83 47.60 20.56
CA THR A 25 11.08 47.71 19.31
C THR A 25 9.57 47.62 19.59
N PRO A 26 8.72 48.42 18.93
CA PRO A 26 7.27 48.26 19.05
C PRO A 26 6.84 46.84 18.65
N LEU A 27 6.01 46.19 19.46
CA LEU A 27 5.51 44.87 19.13
C LEU A 27 4.55 44.99 17.93
N ALA A 28 4.99 44.53 16.76
CA ALA A 28 4.24 44.66 15.50
C ALA A 28 3.16 43.57 15.30
N GLY A 29 3.24 42.48 16.07
CA GLY A 29 2.33 41.34 16.00
C GLY A 29 1.82 40.91 17.37
N VAL A 30 1.26 39.71 17.44
CA VAL A 30 0.82 39.07 18.68
C VAL A 30 1.88 38.08 19.12
N LEU A 31 2.22 38.08 20.41
CA LEU A 31 2.96 36.98 21.03
C LEU A 31 2.05 36.28 22.03
N ARG A 32 2.02 34.96 21.97
CA ARG A 32 1.20 34.12 22.83
C ARG A 32 2.02 33.11 23.61
N ALA A 33 1.41 32.57 24.64
CA ALA A 33 1.90 31.40 25.36
C ALA A 33 0.70 30.58 25.84
N ALA A 34 0.78 29.26 25.75
CA ALA A 34 -0.28 28.37 26.18
C ALA A 34 0.18 27.42 27.28
N LEU A 35 -0.66 27.22 28.29
CA LEU A 35 -0.52 26.18 29.30
C LEU A 35 -1.68 25.19 29.17
N PRO A 36 -1.44 23.87 29.28
CA PRO A 36 -2.48 22.86 29.11
C PRO A 36 -3.49 22.87 30.27
N ALA A 37 -3.05 23.32 31.46
CA ALA A 37 -3.85 23.55 32.65
C ALA A 37 -3.15 24.57 33.54
N ALA A 38 -3.88 25.16 34.50
CA ALA A 38 -3.31 26.06 35.49
C ALA A 38 -3.75 25.69 36.90
N ASP A 39 -2.87 24.97 37.59
CA ASP A 39 -3.06 24.64 39.00
C ASP A 39 -2.38 25.69 39.89
N GLY A 40 -3.18 26.56 40.49
CA GLY A 40 -2.69 27.58 41.43
C GLY A 40 -2.08 28.81 40.75
N SER A 41 -0.96 29.31 41.28
CA SER A 41 -0.28 30.49 40.74
C SER A 41 0.70 30.06 39.66
N VAL A 42 0.41 30.41 38.41
CA VAL A 42 1.29 30.15 37.26
C VAL A 42 2.01 31.43 36.84
N THR A 43 3.27 31.28 36.41
CA THR A 43 4.07 32.34 35.81
C THR A 43 4.41 31.90 34.41
N VAL A 44 4.14 32.74 33.40
CA VAL A 44 4.35 32.40 31.99
C VAL A 44 5.20 33.48 31.33
N ALA A 45 6.27 33.07 30.65
CA ALA A 45 7.00 33.96 29.76
C ALA A 45 6.28 34.01 28.42
N VAL A 46 6.00 35.20 27.90
CA VAL A 46 5.45 35.38 26.55
C VAL A 46 6.61 35.78 25.63
N THR A 47 7.10 34.84 24.84
CA THR A 47 8.30 34.96 24.00
C THR A 47 8.03 34.47 22.58
N PRO A 48 8.89 34.78 21.60
CA PRO A 48 8.81 34.15 20.26
C PRO A 48 8.77 32.62 20.30
N LEU A 49 9.43 31.98 21.28
CA LEU A 49 9.46 30.52 21.40
C LEU A 49 8.13 29.96 21.94
N THR A 50 7.48 30.63 22.88
CA THR A 50 6.14 30.23 23.33
C THR A 50 5.06 30.53 22.29
N GLU A 51 5.25 31.58 21.47
CA GLU A 51 4.39 31.85 20.31
C GLU A 51 4.54 30.75 19.26
N LEU A 52 5.77 30.29 19.00
CA LEU A 52 6.03 29.15 18.12
C LEU A 52 5.31 27.88 18.60
N ALA A 53 5.36 27.59 19.91
CA ALA A 53 4.62 26.46 20.49
C ALA A 53 3.10 26.59 20.29
N VAL A 54 2.53 27.79 20.44
CA VAL A 54 1.11 28.05 20.17
C VAL A 54 0.77 27.78 18.71
N ARG A 55 1.58 28.27 17.77
CA ARG A 55 1.36 28.04 16.33
C ARG A 55 1.39 26.56 15.96
N ILE A 56 2.28 25.78 16.56
CA ILE A 56 2.33 24.32 16.35
C ILE A 56 1.06 23.67 16.91
N ALA A 57 0.65 24.00 18.14
CA ALA A 57 -0.57 23.44 18.73
C ALA A 57 -1.84 23.79 17.94
N GLU A 58 -1.91 24.99 17.34
CA GLU A 58 -3.06 25.45 16.54
C GLU A 58 -3.28 24.63 15.26
N LYS A 59 -2.22 24.03 14.70
CA LYS A 59 -2.34 23.13 13.55
C LYS A 59 -3.08 21.83 13.88
N TYR A 60 -3.15 21.46 15.15
CA TYR A 60 -3.67 20.18 15.64
C TYR A 60 -4.83 20.35 16.63
N ASP A 61 -5.83 21.19 16.31
CA ASP A 61 -7.06 21.40 17.10
C ASP A 61 -6.89 22.01 18.51
N PHE A 62 -5.70 22.52 18.86
CA PHE A 62 -5.41 23.31 20.07
C PHE A 62 -5.96 22.71 21.40
N THR A 63 -5.80 21.40 21.59
CA THR A 63 -6.22 20.69 22.82
C THR A 63 -5.16 20.76 23.94
N PRO A 64 -5.48 20.48 25.21
CA PRO A 64 -4.49 20.40 26.30
C PRO A 64 -3.33 19.45 26.00
N GLU A 65 -3.61 18.31 25.37
CA GLU A 65 -2.60 17.33 24.96
C GLU A 65 -1.65 17.96 23.93
N LYS A 66 -2.21 18.66 22.93
CA LYS A 66 -1.43 19.30 21.87
C LYS A 66 -0.64 20.51 22.33
N ILE A 67 -1.16 21.26 23.30
CA ILE A 67 -0.40 22.30 24.00
C ILE A 67 0.77 21.69 24.76
N THR A 68 0.57 20.55 25.44
CA THR A 68 1.63 19.84 26.17
C THR A 68 2.72 19.35 25.21
N GLU A 69 2.33 18.71 24.11
CA GLU A 69 3.24 18.19 23.09
C GLU A 69 4.06 19.32 22.44
N ALA A 70 3.43 20.43 22.04
CA ALA A 70 4.12 21.57 21.45
C ALA A 70 5.09 22.24 22.44
N ASN A 71 4.67 22.44 23.70
CA ASN A 71 5.56 22.99 24.72
C ASN A 71 6.76 22.07 24.99
N ALA A 72 6.54 20.76 25.03
CA ALA A 72 7.61 19.78 25.18
C ALA A 72 8.57 19.80 23.97
N LEU A 73 8.05 19.98 22.74
CA LEU A 73 8.85 20.06 21.51
C LEU A 73 9.82 21.23 21.58
N LEU A 74 9.30 22.42 21.86
CA LEU A 74 10.16 23.59 21.96
C LEU A 74 11.05 23.57 23.21
N SER A 75 10.66 22.85 24.26
CA SER A 75 11.54 22.63 25.42
C SER A 75 12.74 21.74 25.09
N GLN A 76 12.56 20.72 24.24
CA GLN A 76 13.69 19.95 23.72
C GLN A 76 14.62 20.78 22.85
N LEU A 77 14.07 21.73 22.08
CA LEU A 77 14.85 22.58 21.17
C LEU A 77 15.91 23.40 21.91
N ILE A 78 15.62 23.76 23.16
CA ILE A 78 16.53 24.54 24.02
C ILE A 78 17.17 23.73 25.15
N GLY A 79 16.74 22.48 25.34
CA GLY A 79 17.13 21.65 26.48
C GLY A 79 16.65 22.17 27.83
N ALA A 80 15.56 22.92 27.86
CA ALA A 80 15.04 23.63 29.04
C ALA A 80 13.52 23.84 28.91
N SER A 81 12.79 23.87 30.03
CA SER A 81 11.33 24.05 30.02
C SER A 81 10.93 25.48 29.63
N ILE A 82 10.19 25.65 28.53
CA ILE A 82 9.73 26.97 28.09
C ILE A 82 8.57 27.53 28.91
N THR A 83 7.90 26.67 29.71
CA THR A 83 6.75 27.04 30.55
C THR A 83 7.12 27.27 32.00
N GLU A 84 8.23 26.69 32.50
CA GLU A 84 8.64 26.78 33.90
C GLU A 84 9.82 27.71 34.13
N ILE A 85 10.67 27.91 33.11
CA ILE A 85 11.91 28.68 33.22
C ILE A 85 11.73 30.04 32.56
N GLN A 86 12.17 31.09 33.25
CA GLN A 86 12.24 32.44 32.68
C GLN A 86 13.57 32.61 31.96
N PRO A 87 13.59 33.18 30.74
CA PRO A 87 14.85 33.43 30.04
C PRO A 87 15.70 34.44 30.82
N ALA A 88 17.02 34.22 30.85
CA ALA A 88 17.94 35.24 31.29
C ALA A 88 17.85 36.48 30.38
N ASN A 89 18.18 37.67 30.89
CA ASN A 89 18.21 38.87 30.05
C ASN A 89 19.57 39.00 29.35
N PRO A 90 19.68 38.78 28.03
CA PRO A 90 20.97 38.81 27.33
C PRO A 90 21.58 40.22 27.23
N ALA A 91 20.80 41.29 27.43
CA ALA A 91 21.28 42.66 27.48
C ALA A 91 21.89 43.05 28.85
N ASN A 92 21.79 42.19 29.87
CA ASN A 92 22.35 42.44 31.19
C ASN A 92 23.41 41.37 31.55
N ALA A 93 24.66 41.67 31.23
CA ALA A 93 25.81 40.78 31.45
C ALA A 93 25.88 40.20 32.87
N GLN A 94 25.59 41.01 33.89
CA GLN A 94 25.65 40.56 35.28
C GLN A 94 24.52 39.58 35.60
N ALA A 95 23.30 39.87 35.15
CA ALA A 95 22.16 38.98 35.36
C ALA A 95 22.29 37.68 34.56
N PHE A 96 22.74 37.77 33.31
CA PHE A 96 22.98 36.61 32.45
C PHE A 96 24.08 35.72 33.03
N GLY A 97 25.22 36.30 33.45
CA GLY A 97 26.33 35.55 34.04
C GLY A 97 25.97 34.81 35.34
N ALA A 98 24.95 35.29 36.07
CA ALA A 98 24.47 34.67 37.31
C ALA A 98 23.32 33.66 37.09
N ALA A 99 22.76 33.58 35.87
CA ALA A 99 21.69 32.64 35.54
C ALA A 99 22.22 31.20 35.40
N ASP A 100 21.34 30.23 35.64
CA ASP A 100 21.64 28.82 35.38
C ASP A 100 21.70 28.51 33.87
N ALA A 101 22.15 27.29 33.53
CA ALA A 101 22.34 26.89 32.14
C ALA A 101 21.05 26.91 31.33
N ASP A 102 19.92 26.57 31.95
CA ASP A 102 18.63 26.44 31.27
C ASP A 102 18.07 27.82 30.91
N ALA A 103 18.11 28.78 31.85
CA ALA A 103 17.72 30.16 31.61
C ALA A 103 18.63 30.84 30.57
N LYS A 104 19.92 30.49 30.54
CA LYS A 104 20.87 30.93 29.51
C LYS A 104 20.55 30.35 28.14
N ASN A 105 20.32 29.04 28.03
CA ASN A 105 19.97 28.39 26.76
C ASN A 105 18.69 28.98 26.18
N TYR A 106 17.67 29.21 27.01
CA TYR A 106 16.45 29.87 26.58
C TYR A 106 16.76 31.27 26.01
N ALA A 107 17.48 32.11 26.74
CA ALA A 107 17.84 33.45 26.29
C ALA A 107 18.67 33.46 24.99
N LEU A 108 19.61 32.52 24.84
CA LEU A 108 20.43 32.39 23.63
C LEU A 108 19.59 31.93 22.43
N MET A 109 18.60 31.06 22.61
CA MET A 109 17.69 30.68 21.55
C MET A 109 16.81 31.86 21.11
N LEU A 110 16.31 32.67 22.04
CA LEU A 110 15.57 33.89 21.70
C LEU A 110 16.43 34.87 20.90
N ALA A 111 17.70 35.05 21.29
CA ALA A 111 18.65 35.85 20.55
C ALA A 111 18.92 35.27 19.13
N ALA A 112 19.00 33.94 19.00
CA ALA A 112 19.17 33.28 17.71
C ALA A 112 17.96 33.50 16.79
N ILE A 113 16.73 33.31 17.29
CA ILE A 113 15.49 33.56 16.52
C ILE A 113 15.40 35.03 16.10
N SER A 114 15.70 35.95 17.02
CA SER A 114 15.68 37.38 16.72
C SER A 114 16.74 37.75 15.66
N ARG A 115 17.95 37.17 15.77
CA ARG A 115 18.99 37.38 14.77
C ARG A 115 18.61 36.81 13.42
N MET A 116 18.01 35.62 13.38
CA MET A 116 17.51 35.00 12.16
C MET A 116 16.44 35.87 11.48
N ALA A 117 15.53 36.46 12.26
CA ALA A 117 14.52 37.38 11.75
C ALA A 117 15.13 38.68 11.18
N ALA A 118 16.21 39.19 11.78
CA ALA A 118 16.95 40.33 11.25
C ALA A 118 17.69 40.00 9.95
N ASP A 119 18.29 38.80 9.87
CA ASP A 119 19.02 38.33 8.69
C ASP A 119 18.05 38.02 7.51
N GLN A 120 16.80 37.63 7.79
CA GLN A 120 15.79 37.25 6.79
C GLN A 120 14.67 38.29 6.64
N SER A 121 15.04 39.50 6.19
CA SER A 121 14.07 40.60 6.05
C SER A 121 12.82 40.21 5.24
N GLY A 122 11.64 40.36 5.84
CA GLY A 122 10.36 40.11 5.18
C GLY A 122 9.85 38.65 5.27
N VAL A 123 10.58 37.76 5.92
CA VAL A 123 10.15 36.38 6.21
C VAL A 123 9.56 36.32 7.61
N ASP A 124 8.42 35.65 7.76
CA ASP A 124 7.91 35.27 9.09
C ASP A 124 8.70 34.04 9.56
N VAL A 125 9.82 34.28 10.24
CA VAL A 125 10.71 33.23 10.75
C VAL A 125 9.98 32.25 11.67
N LEU A 126 8.99 32.71 12.45
CA LEU A 126 8.21 31.81 13.31
C LEU A 126 7.29 30.90 12.49
N ALA A 127 6.70 31.40 11.40
CA ALA A 127 5.93 30.55 10.48
C ALA A 127 6.83 29.54 9.75
N ALA A 128 8.03 29.96 9.33
CA ALA A 128 9.00 29.08 8.68
C ALA A 128 9.47 27.97 9.63
N LEU A 129 9.85 28.31 10.87
CA LEU A 129 10.20 27.34 11.91
C LEU A 129 9.03 26.42 12.23
N ALA A 130 7.80 26.94 12.33
CA ALA A 130 6.63 26.10 12.61
C ALA A 130 6.34 25.11 11.48
N ALA A 131 6.54 25.51 10.22
CA ALA A 131 6.36 24.62 9.06
C ALA A 131 7.47 23.59 8.95
N ASP A 132 8.70 23.94 9.30
CA ASP A 132 9.82 23.01 9.36
C ASP A 132 9.64 21.97 10.47
N LEU A 133 9.15 22.40 11.64
CA LEU A 133 8.91 21.52 12.79
C LEU A 133 7.70 20.57 12.65
N ASP A 134 6.95 20.59 11.54
CA ASP A 134 5.77 19.72 11.36
C ASP A 134 6.16 18.23 11.32
N ASP A 135 7.35 17.91 10.81
CA ASP A 135 7.93 16.56 10.80
C ASP A 135 8.85 16.30 12.00
N MET A 136 8.84 17.19 13.00
CA MET A 136 9.73 17.17 14.15
C MET A 136 11.22 17.25 13.78
N ARG A 137 11.56 18.06 12.77
CA ARG A 137 12.94 18.32 12.37
C ARG A 137 13.16 19.81 12.10
N LEU A 138 14.43 20.17 11.95
CA LEU A 138 14.83 21.52 11.54
C LEU A 138 15.76 21.43 10.33
N ASP A 139 15.42 20.61 9.34
CA ASP A 139 16.30 20.36 8.19
C ASP A 139 16.22 21.45 7.12
N LYS A 140 15.15 22.27 7.08
CA LYS A 140 15.07 23.43 6.17
C LYS A 140 15.60 24.71 6.80
N THR A 141 15.30 24.95 8.07
CA THR A 141 15.57 26.22 8.78
C THR A 141 16.66 26.12 9.85
N GLY A 142 17.04 24.91 10.28
CA GLY A 142 17.96 24.74 11.39
C GLY A 142 19.41 25.13 11.08
N ALA A 143 19.83 25.05 9.81
CA ALA A 143 21.12 25.60 9.39
C ALA A 143 21.17 27.13 9.57
N ASP A 144 20.10 27.83 9.17
CA ASP A 144 19.96 29.28 9.34
C ASP A 144 19.86 29.66 10.83
N LEU A 145 19.11 28.89 11.63
CA LEU A 145 19.01 29.11 13.07
C LEU A 145 20.37 28.92 13.78
N THR A 146 21.12 27.87 13.40
CA THR A 146 22.46 27.59 13.94
C THR A 146 23.46 28.68 13.55
N LYS A 147 23.37 29.16 12.30
CA LYS A 147 24.15 30.30 11.83
C LYS A 147 23.80 31.56 12.61
N ALA A 148 22.52 31.87 12.81
CA ALA A 148 22.07 33.04 13.55
C ALA A 148 22.54 33.04 15.01
N LEU A 149 22.52 31.87 15.67
CA LEU A 149 23.11 31.72 17.02
C LEU A 149 24.63 32.01 17.00
N THR A 150 25.34 31.46 16.01
CA THR A 150 26.79 31.66 15.87
C THR A 150 27.14 33.13 15.62
N ASP A 151 26.38 33.79 14.74
CA ASP A 151 26.57 35.19 14.41
C ASP A 151 26.27 36.10 15.61
N PHE A 152 25.21 35.82 16.37
CA PHE A 152 24.93 36.52 17.63
C PHE A 152 26.10 36.37 18.62
N LEU A 153 26.60 35.14 18.83
CA LEU A 153 27.70 34.91 19.77
C LEU A 153 29.01 35.61 19.37
N ALA A 154 29.22 35.82 18.07
CA ALA A 154 30.37 36.54 17.52
C ALA A 154 30.21 38.07 17.53
N ASP A 155 29.00 38.59 17.77
CA ASP A 155 28.70 40.01 17.66
C ASP A 155 29.27 40.81 18.84
N THR A 156 30.36 41.55 18.61
CA THR A 156 31.02 42.34 19.66
C THR A 156 30.26 43.61 20.07
N GLU A 157 29.26 44.03 19.29
CA GLU A 157 28.47 45.23 19.56
C GLU A 157 27.26 44.91 20.42
N TYR A 158 26.59 43.78 20.15
CA TYR A 158 25.30 43.46 20.76
C TYR A 158 25.32 42.27 21.73
N ASN A 159 26.29 41.36 21.63
CA ASN A 159 26.39 40.25 22.58
C ASN A 159 26.94 40.70 23.94
N ASN A 160 26.02 41.01 24.86
CA ASN A 160 26.35 41.38 26.23
C ASN A 160 26.34 40.18 27.20
N THR A 161 26.20 38.95 26.71
CA THR A 161 26.06 37.75 27.56
C THR A 161 27.38 37.28 28.17
N GLY A 162 28.50 37.61 27.50
CA GLY A 162 29.83 37.06 27.82
C GLY A 162 30.09 35.66 27.28
N GLU A 163 29.08 35.00 26.69
CA GLU A 163 29.23 33.72 26.01
C GLU A 163 29.76 33.93 24.60
N THR A 164 30.73 33.12 24.17
CA THR A 164 31.34 33.19 22.82
C THR A 164 31.20 31.88 22.04
N THR A 165 30.56 30.87 22.65
CA THR A 165 30.33 29.55 22.06
C THR A 165 28.93 29.07 22.38
N ALA A 166 28.32 28.31 21.48
CA ALA A 166 26.95 27.83 21.64
C ALA A 166 26.77 26.78 22.74
N GLY A 167 27.86 26.21 23.27
CA GLY A 167 27.83 25.28 24.40
C GLY A 167 26.86 24.11 24.19
N THR A 168 26.04 23.83 25.22
CA THR A 168 25.03 22.78 25.20
C THR A 168 23.95 23.05 24.14
N LEU A 169 23.51 24.30 23.99
CA LEU A 169 22.50 24.67 23.01
C LEU A 169 22.94 24.35 21.58
N GLY A 170 24.20 24.63 21.23
CA GLY A 170 24.75 24.28 19.91
C GLY A 170 24.80 22.77 19.66
N THR A 171 25.06 21.99 20.71
CA THR A 171 25.03 20.51 20.63
C THR A 171 23.62 20.01 20.39
N ILE A 172 22.64 20.56 21.10
CA ILE A 172 21.21 20.23 20.95
C ILE A 172 20.73 20.58 19.54
N LEU A 173 20.97 21.81 19.10
CA LEU A 173 20.60 22.26 17.75
C LEU A 173 21.21 21.38 16.66
N ASN A 174 22.51 21.08 16.74
CA ASN A 174 23.15 20.21 15.76
C ASN A 174 22.57 18.79 15.78
N GLY A 175 22.22 18.28 16.97
CA GLY A 175 21.54 16.99 17.12
C GLY A 175 20.17 16.98 16.44
N ILE A 176 19.38 18.02 16.63
CA ILE A 176 18.04 18.16 16.03
C ILE A 176 18.13 18.35 14.50
N VAL A 177 19.07 19.17 14.02
CA VAL A 177 19.26 19.40 12.58
C VAL A 177 19.67 18.11 11.86
N THR A 178 20.53 17.30 12.49
CA THR A 178 21.03 16.07 11.86
C THR A 178 20.13 14.86 12.08
N GLY A 179 19.59 14.69 13.30
CA GLY A 179 18.83 13.53 13.73
C GLY A 179 17.32 13.72 13.85
N GLY A 180 16.82 14.96 13.95
CA GLY A 180 15.44 15.25 14.35
C GLY A 180 15.26 15.31 15.87
N PHE A 181 14.05 15.62 16.33
CA PHE A 181 13.71 15.58 17.76
C PHE A 181 13.47 14.14 18.25
N THR A 182 13.70 13.91 19.55
CA THR A 182 13.19 12.70 20.20
C THR A 182 11.68 12.89 20.45
N PRO A 183 10.78 11.94 20.11
CA PRO A 183 9.35 12.14 20.32
C PRO A 183 9.00 12.58 21.75
N THR A 184 8.30 13.71 21.86
CA THR A 184 8.08 14.45 23.11
C THR A 184 6.96 13.92 23.98
N GLY A 185 6.11 13.03 23.46
CA GLY A 185 4.98 12.44 24.19
C GLY A 185 5.35 11.32 25.18
N GLY A 186 6.64 11.07 25.41
CA GLY A 186 7.10 9.85 26.05
C GLY A 186 6.91 8.63 25.16
N LEU A 187 7.53 7.51 25.55
CA LEU A 187 7.34 6.23 24.87
C LEU A 187 5.92 5.74 25.16
N SER A 188 5.03 5.89 24.18
CA SER A 188 3.61 5.55 24.29
C SER A 188 3.09 4.95 22.99
N LEU A 189 2.07 4.11 23.10
CA LEU A 189 1.41 3.52 21.95
C LEU A 189 0.66 4.56 21.09
N ALA A 190 0.17 5.64 21.70
CA ALA A 190 -0.51 6.71 20.97
C ALA A 190 0.45 7.42 19.99
N GLU A 191 1.67 7.68 20.44
CA GLU A 191 2.70 8.28 19.59
C GLU A 191 3.19 7.28 18.52
N ALA A 192 3.30 5.98 18.83
CA ALA A 192 3.56 4.97 17.80
C ALA A 192 2.54 5.00 16.66
N LYS A 193 1.23 5.09 16.99
CA LYS A 193 0.16 5.19 15.99
C LYS A 193 0.27 6.45 15.15
N ARG A 194 0.63 7.57 15.78
CA ARG A 194 0.83 8.85 15.07
C ARG A 194 2.00 8.74 14.08
N GLN A 195 3.13 8.19 14.51
CA GLN A 195 4.31 7.98 13.67
C GLN A 195 4.03 7.02 12.52
N LEU A 196 3.31 5.92 12.78
CA LEU A 196 2.86 4.99 11.74
C LEU A 196 1.96 5.70 10.70
N SER A 197 1.06 6.59 11.15
CA SER A 197 0.23 7.38 10.24
C SER A 197 1.03 8.32 9.37
N LEU A 198 2.05 9.00 9.92
CA LEU A 198 2.94 9.86 9.15
C LEU A 198 3.70 9.06 8.09
N PHE A 199 4.25 7.90 8.48
CA PHE A 199 4.96 7.03 7.57
C PHE A 199 4.08 6.51 6.42
N LEU A 200 2.85 6.07 6.71
CA LEU A 200 1.96 5.54 5.67
C LEU A 200 1.36 6.62 4.76
N THR A 201 1.24 7.86 5.24
CA THR A 201 0.76 8.99 4.44
C THR A 201 1.85 9.64 3.60
N SER A 202 3.12 9.63 4.03
CA SER A 202 4.24 10.17 3.24
C SER A 202 4.50 9.37 1.97
N ALA A 203 4.31 8.05 2.04
CA ALA A 203 4.48 7.12 0.92
C ALA A 203 3.49 7.30 -0.25
N SER A 204 2.51 8.21 -0.12
CA SER A 204 1.48 8.43 -1.15
C SER A 204 1.83 9.51 -2.18
N ALA A 205 2.95 10.21 -2.03
CA ALA A 205 3.45 11.11 -3.05
C ALA A 205 4.41 10.34 -3.98
N ASP A 206 4.23 10.46 -5.31
CA ASP A 206 5.12 9.91 -6.36
C ASP A 206 6.58 10.41 -6.30
N ASP A 207 7.01 11.00 -5.18
CA ASP A 207 8.35 11.47 -4.92
C ASP A 207 9.02 10.41 -4.04
N GLU A 208 9.86 9.55 -4.64
CA GLU A 208 10.85 8.71 -3.93
C GLU A 208 11.90 9.62 -3.25
N SER A 209 11.45 10.60 -2.48
CA SER A 209 12.30 11.57 -1.83
C SER A 209 13.00 10.90 -0.66
N VAL A 210 14.13 11.47 -0.28
CA VAL A 210 14.95 11.05 0.88
C VAL A 210 14.13 10.99 2.18
N ASP A 211 12.95 11.61 2.21
CA ASP A 211 12.10 11.72 3.39
C ASP A 211 11.35 10.42 3.72
N ASP A 212 11.06 9.57 2.72
CA ASP A 212 10.32 8.32 2.91
C ASP A 212 11.13 7.19 3.56
N GLU A 213 12.39 7.04 3.15
CA GLU A 213 13.33 6.14 3.83
C GLU A 213 13.58 6.62 5.26
N LYS A 214 13.56 7.94 5.46
CA LYS A 214 13.83 8.52 6.75
C LYS A 214 12.68 8.37 7.75
N ASN A 215 11.46 8.74 7.39
CA ASN A 215 10.28 8.59 8.26
C ASN A 215 10.13 7.13 8.71
N TYR A 216 10.48 6.22 7.81
CA TYR A 216 10.53 4.80 8.07
C TYR A 216 11.57 4.40 9.13
N LEU A 217 12.83 4.85 8.99
CA LEU A 217 13.89 4.58 9.97
C LEU A 217 13.59 5.21 11.33
N ASP A 218 12.99 6.39 11.35
CA ASP A 218 12.56 7.07 12.57
C ASP A 218 11.47 6.26 13.28
N PHE A 219 10.49 5.73 12.51
CA PHE A 219 9.45 4.86 13.05
C PHE A 219 10.01 3.55 13.63
N ILE A 220 10.90 2.82 12.92
CA ILE A 220 11.52 1.62 13.49
C ILE A 220 12.27 1.97 14.79
N THR A 221 13.09 3.02 14.76
CA THR A 221 13.91 3.43 15.92
C THR A 221 13.01 3.74 17.12
N TYR A 222 11.90 4.43 16.88
CA TYR A 222 10.89 4.67 17.89
C TYR A 222 10.29 3.37 18.43
N MET A 223 9.88 2.44 17.55
CA MET A 223 9.27 1.18 17.94
C MET A 223 10.21 0.28 18.73
N THR A 224 11.48 0.17 18.32
CA THR A 224 12.51 -0.56 19.07
C THR A 224 12.66 0.01 20.48
N THR A 225 12.75 1.34 20.59
CA THR A 225 12.85 2.02 21.89
C THR A 225 11.59 1.81 22.75
N LEU A 226 10.41 1.83 22.13
CA LEU A 226 9.12 1.65 22.79
C LEU A 226 8.94 0.23 23.34
N VAL A 227 9.30 -0.78 22.55
CA VAL A 227 9.15 -2.20 22.91
C VAL A 227 10.10 -2.58 24.05
N ASP A 228 11.31 -2.01 24.08
CA ASP A 228 12.29 -2.19 25.15
C ASP A 228 11.90 -1.45 26.45
N ALA A 229 10.98 -0.48 26.36
CA ALA A 229 10.53 0.26 27.53
C ALA A 229 9.57 -0.57 28.40
N ASN A 230 9.83 -0.60 29.71
CA ASN A 230 8.93 -1.22 30.71
C ASN A 230 7.77 -0.30 31.13
N THR A 231 7.32 0.60 30.25
CA THR A 231 6.28 1.60 30.54
C THR A 231 4.88 1.19 30.07
N LEU A 232 4.76 0.19 29.19
CA LEU A 232 3.50 -0.25 28.61
C LEU A 232 2.78 -1.29 29.47
N SER A 233 1.45 -1.27 29.45
CA SER A 233 0.65 -2.40 29.94
C SER A 233 0.85 -3.64 29.07
N THR A 234 0.45 -4.82 29.54
CA THR A 234 0.59 -6.08 28.77
C THR A 234 -0.08 -6.03 27.40
N ASN A 235 -1.27 -5.43 27.30
CA ASN A 235 -1.98 -5.33 26.02
C ASN A 235 -1.33 -4.32 25.09
N GLU A 236 -0.91 -3.16 25.61
CA GLU A 236 -0.19 -2.16 24.82
C GLU A 236 1.15 -2.70 24.33
N LYS A 237 1.82 -3.54 25.14
CA LYS A 237 3.07 -4.18 24.75
C LYS A 237 2.88 -5.15 23.59
N ARG A 238 1.83 -5.97 23.61
CA ARG A 238 1.47 -6.87 22.49
C ARG A 238 1.23 -6.10 21.19
N GLU A 239 0.52 -4.98 21.30
CA GLU A 239 0.27 -4.11 20.15
C GLU A 239 1.55 -3.42 19.65
N ALA A 240 2.41 -2.96 20.56
CA ALA A 240 3.70 -2.41 20.19
C ALA A 240 4.59 -3.45 19.48
N TYR A 241 4.60 -4.72 19.94
CA TYR A 241 5.29 -5.80 19.24
C TYR A 241 4.70 -6.07 17.84
N LEU A 242 3.37 -6.03 17.67
CA LEU A 242 2.76 -6.14 16.34
C LEU A 242 3.23 -5.01 15.42
N PHE A 243 3.24 -3.77 15.90
CA PHE A 243 3.69 -2.62 15.10
C PHE A 243 5.18 -2.69 14.77
N HIS A 244 5.99 -3.18 15.71
CA HIS A 244 7.41 -3.40 15.48
C HIS A 244 7.66 -4.51 14.45
N ALA A 245 6.90 -5.62 14.51
CA ALA A 245 6.93 -6.68 13.50
C ALA A 245 6.57 -6.16 12.11
N LEU A 246 5.47 -5.39 12.00
CA LEU A 246 5.04 -4.79 10.74
C LEU A 246 6.06 -3.79 10.20
N ALA A 247 6.64 -2.95 11.06
CA ALA A 247 7.74 -2.07 10.69
C ALA A 247 8.87 -2.91 10.08
N ASN A 248 9.46 -3.82 10.85
CA ASN A 248 10.56 -4.67 10.40
C ASN A 248 10.25 -5.42 9.09
N LEU A 249 9.02 -5.90 8.89
CA LEU A 249 8.62 -6.53 7.63
C LEU A 249 8.60 -5.55 6.45
N MET A 250 8.17 -4.32 6.66
CA MET A 250 8.26 -3.26 5.64
C MET A 250 9.71 -2.87 5.34
N TYR A 251 10.61 -2.90 6.33
CA TYR A 251 12.06 -2.73 6.08
C TYR A 251 12.56 -3.78 5.10
N ILE A 252 12.23 -5.04 5.42
CA ILE A 252 12.62 -6.21 4.66
C ILE A 252 12.09 -6.08 3.23
N TYR A 253 10.83 -5.67 3.07
CA TYR A 253 10.22 -5.49 1.75
C TYR A 253 10.94 -4.44 0.88
N LYS A 254 11.47 -3.37 1.48
CA LYS A 254 12.24 -2.33 0.77
C LYS A 254 13.67 -2.76 0.42
N GLN A 255 14.18 -3.85 0.97
CA GLN A 255 15.54 -4.31 0.70
C GLN A 255 15.68 -4.92 -0.70
N GLN A 256 16.78 -4.62 -1.40
CA GLN A 256 17.05 -5.16 -2.73
C GLN A 256 17.08 -6.69 -2.76
N ALA A 257 17.61 -7.31 -1.71
CA ALA A 257 17.63 -8.77 -1.54
C ALA A 257 16.23 -9.38 -1.52
N PHE A 258 15.25 -8.69 -0.95
CA PHE A 258 13.84 -9.13 -0.96
C PHE A 258 13.22 -8.96 -2.35
N GLY A 259 13.49 -7.86 -3.05
CA GLY A 259 13.10 -7.71 -4.45
C GLY A 259 13.64 -8.85 -5.32
N THR A 260 14.90 -9.23 -5.10
CA THR A 260 15.52 -10.38 -5.76
C THR A 260 14.87 -11.69 -5.35
N LEU A 261 14.58 -11.91 -4.06
CA LEU A 261 13.84 -13.09 -3.60
C LEU A 261 12.47 -13.18 -4.29
N LYS A 262 11.73 -12.07 -4.37
CA LYS A 262 10.43 -11.98 -5.04
C LYS A 262 10.55 -12.35 -6.53
N ASP A 263 11.53 -11.80 -7.24
CA ASP A 263 11.74 -12.09 -8.66
C ASP A 263 12.12 -13.57 -8.89
N LEU A 264 12.92 -14.15 -7.98
CA LEU A 264 13.39 -15.53 -8.08
C LEU A 264 12.34 -16.56 -7.68
N THR A 265 11.63 -16.31 -6.59
CA THR A 265 10.67 -17.24 -6.00
C THR A 265 9.25 -17.00 -6.46
N GLY A 266 8.95 -15.87 -7.11
CA GLY A 266 7.58 -15.46 -7.38
C GLY A 266 6.77 -15.07 -6.12
N LEU A 267 7.37 -15.09 -4.93
CA LEU A 267 6.73 -14.69 -3.68
C LEU A 267 6.50 -13.17 -3.67
N SER A 268 5.35 -12.74 -4.18
CA SER A 268 4.89 -11.35 -4.11
C SER A 268 3.84 -11.19 -3.02
N LEU A 269 4.11 -10.33 -2.01
CA LEU A 269 3.14 -9.99 -0.96
C LEU A 269 1.91 -9.22 -1.48
N ASN A 270 1.97 -8.68 -2.70
CA ASN A 270 0.91 -7.87 -3.31
C ASN A 270 0.21 -8.59 -4.48
N SER A 271 0.47 -9.89 -4.66
CA SER A 271 -0.11 -10.61 -5.79
C SER A 271 -1.61 -10.84 -5.57
N THR A 272 -2.42 -10.45 -6.55
CA THR A 272 -3.84 -10.80 -6.60
C THR A 272 -4.00 -12.32 -6.71
N GLN A 273 -5.16 -12.87 -6.34
CA GLN A 273 -5.43 -14.31 -6.47
C GLN A 273 -5.14 -14.83 -7.90
N ALA A 274 -5.46 -14.05 -8.93
CA ALA A 274 -5.18 -14.40 -10.32
C ALA A 274 -3.68 -14.41 -10.66
N GLU A 275 -2.87 -13.58 -9.99
CA GLU A 275 -1.42 -13.62 -10.09
C GLU A 275 -0.85 -14.79 -9.30
N LEU A 276 -1.39 -15.12 -8.12
CA LEU A 276 -1.02 -16.30 -7.33
C LEU A 276 -1.33 -17.61 -8.07
N ASP A 277 -2.46 -17.72 -8.76
CA ASP A 277 -2.81 -18.89 -9.56
C ASP A 277 -1.91 -19.04 -10.80
N LYS A 278 -1.44 -17.91 -11.35
CA LYS A 278 -0.39 -17.88 -12.37
C LYS A 278 0.98 -18.27 -11.78
N TYR A 279 1.32 -17.77 -10.59
CA TYR A 279 2.57 -18.07 -9.90
C TYR A 279 2.66 -19.51 -9.39
N ASN A 280 1.57 -20.14 -8.98
CA ASN A 280 1.55 -21.54 -8.54
C ASN A 280 1.86 -22.50 -9.70
N ASN A 281 1.47 -22.15 -10.93
CA ASN A 281 1.86 -22.87 -12.13
C ASN A 281 3.28 -22.47 -12.60
N ASP A 282 3.70 -21.21 -12.41
CA ASP A 282 5.00 -20.68 -12.85
C ASP A 282 6.16 -20.90 -11.85
N LEU A 283 5.91 -21.30 -10.59
CA LEU A 283 6.96 -21.52 -9.57
C LEU A 283 7.83 -22.74 -9.92
N LEU A 284 7.24 -23.70 -10.62
CA LEU A 284 7.87 -24.97 -11.01
C LEU A 284 8.08 -25.08 -12.53
N ALA A 285 7.53 -24.17 -13.33
CA ALA A 285 7.75 -24.13 -14.77
C ALA A 285 9.00 -23.30 -15.12
N TYR A 286 9.82 -23.83 -16.01
CA TYR A 286 10.93 -23.11 -16.64
C TYR A 286 10.46 -21.76 -17.22
N ASP A 287 10.88 -20.65 -16.60
CA ASP A 287 10.78 -19.32 -17.20
C ASP A 287 12.19 -18.86 -17.63
N PRO A 288 12.46 -18.77 -18.95
CA PRO A 288 13.71 -18.23 -19.47
C PRO A 288 14.05 -16.86 -18.88
N ALA A 289 13.07 -16.04 -18.51
CA ALA A 289 13.27 -14.73 -17.88
C ALA A 289 13.81 -14.85 -16.44
N LYS A 290 13.36 -15.84 -15.65
CA LYS A 290 13.85 -16.09 -14.28
C LYS A 290 15.27 -16.64 -14.29
N VAL A 291 15.56 -17.59 -15.19
CA VAL A 291 16.93 -18.09 -15.39
C VAL A 291 17.82 -16.97 -15.92
N THR A 292 17.29 -16.11 -16.79
CA THR A 292 17.99 -14.91 -17.25
C THR A 292 18.29 -13.95 -16.10
N ALA A 293 17.36 -13.74 -15.18
CA ALA A 293 17.59 -12.92 -13.98
C ALA A 293 18.70 -13.51 -13.10
N LEU A 294 18.72 -14.83 -12.87
CA LEU A 294 19.79 -15.53 -12.14
C LEU A 294 21.16 -15.43 -12.82
N ILE A 295 21.20 -15.54 -14.15
CA ILE A 295 22.44 -15.45 -14.93
C ILE A 295 22.95 -14.00 -14.97
N ASN A 296 22.07 -13.01 -15.15
CA ASN A 296 22.42 -11.58 -15.08
C ASN A 296 22.91 -11.20 -13.70
N PHE A 297 22.33 -11.81 -12.67
CA PHE A 297 22.74 -11.67 -11.30
C PHE A 297 24.17 -12.19 -11.08
N ALA A 298 24.44 -13.43 -11.45
CA ALA A 298 25.76 -14.04 -11.27
C ALA A 298 26.84 -13.42 -12.19
N ALA A 299 26.44 -12.65 -13.20
CA ALA A 299 27.33 -11.90 -14.07
C ALA A 299 27.89 -10.61 -13.44
N ASP A 300 27.30 -10.14 -12.33
CA ASP A 300 27.69 -8.91 -11.64
C ASP A 300 28.47 -9.23 -10.34
N PRO A 301 29.81 -9.12 -10.36
CA PRO A 301 30.64 -9.41 -9.18
C PRO A 301 30.35 -8.49 -8.01
N ALA A 302 29.76 -7.30 -8.25
CA ALA A 302 29.35 -6.43 -7.17
C ALA A 302 28.26 -7.10 -6.34
N LYS A 303 27.41 -7.94 -6.92
CA LYS A 303 26.27 -8.58 -6.25
C LYS A 303 26.58 -9.91 -5.58
N HIS A 304 27.85 -10.35 -5.54
CA HIS A 304 28.26 -11.59 -4.88
C HIS A 304 28.04 -11.61 -3.35
N TYR A 305 27.56 -10.51 -2.76
CA TYR A 305 27.15 -10.43 -1.35
C TYR A 305 25.74 -10.99 -1.07
N LEU A 306 24.98 -11.49 -2.05
CA LEU A 306 23.60 -11.95 -1.79
C LEU A 306 23.49 -13.11 -0.78
N VAL A 307 24.44 -14.05 -0.76
CA VAL A 307 24.36 -15.14 0.23
C VAL A 307 24.46 -14.57 1.65
N SER A 308 25.29 -13.54 1.85
CA SER A 308 25.31 -12.77 3.10
C SER A 308 24.02 -11.96 3.31
N GLU A 309 23.43 -11.36 2.27
CA GLU A 309 22.16 -10.64 2.41
C GLU A 309 20.98 -11.57 2.74
N PHE A 310 20.89 -12.77 2.15
CA PHE A 310 19.88 -13.74 2.54
C PHE A 310 20.07 -14.22 3.98
N ALA A 311 21.32 -14.30 4.47
CA ALA A 311 21.59 -14.57 5.87
C ALA A 311 21.15 -13.41 6.78
N GLU A 312 21.39 -12.16 6.36
CA GLU A 312 20.90 -10.97 7.07
C GLU A 312 19.37 -10.87 7.07
N LEU A 313 18.72 -11.19 5.94
CA LEU A 313 17.27 -11.32 5.83
C LEU A 313 16.73 -12.43 6.72
N GLU A 314 17.38 -13.60 6.78
CA GLU A 314 17.01 -14.69 7.69
C GLU A 314 16.99 -14.21 9.15
N VAL A 315 18.02 -13.46 9.57
CA VAL A 315 18.12 -12.87 10.92
C VAL A 315 17.03 -11.82 11.15
N ALA A 316 16.76 -10.96 10.17
CA ALA A 316 15.70 -9.96 10.27
C ALA A 316 14.31 -10.59 10.36
N LEU A 317 14.04 -11.64 9.58
CA LEU A 317 12.81 -12.41 9.66
C LEU A 317 12.66 -13.12 11.01
N ASP A 318 13.77 -13.59 11.62
CA ASP A 318 13.75 -14.12 12.99
C ASP A 318 13.36 -13.07 14.03
N ALA A 319 13.82 -11.81 13.88
CA ALA A 319 13.37 -10.73 14.73
C ALA A 319 11.86 -10.48 14.60
N VAL A 320 11.33 -10.47 13.37
CA VAL A 320 9.89 -10.37 13.10
C VAL A 320 9.11 -11.53 13.75
N LEU A 321 9.58 -12.77 13.62
CA LEU A 321 8.92 -13.93 14.23
C LEU A 321 8.90 -13.85 15.76
N ASN A 322 9.97 -13.33 16.38
CA ASN A 322 10.01 -13.11 17.83
C ASN A 322 9.00 -12.03 18.26
N ASP A 323 8.91 -10.93 17.52
CA ASP A 323 7.92 -9.88 17.78
C ASP A 323 6.48 -10.43 17.64
N LEU A 324 6.20 -11.21 16.60
CA LEU A 324 4.88 -11.83 16.39
C LEU A 324 4.50 -12.83 17.49
N ALA A 325 5.49 -13.56 18.03
CA ALA A 325 5.26 -14.45 19.17
C ALA A 325 4.85 -13.67 20.43
N GLU A 326 5.43 -12.49 20.66
CA GLU A 326 5.06 -11.59 21.75
C GLU A 326 3.73 -10.85 21.49
N ALA A 327 3.37 -10.62 20.22
CA ALA A 327 2.10 -10.03 19.80
C ALA A 327 0.90 -11.00 19.86
N LYS A 328 1.11 -12.25 20.28
CA LYS A 328 0.06 -13.26 20.37
C LYS A 328 -1.12 -12.77 21.23
N ASP A 329 -2.33 -13.12 20.79
CA ASP A 329 -3.61 -12.71 21.39
C ASP A 329 -3.86 -11.18 21.36
N VAL A 330 -3.18 -10.43 20.49
CA VAL A 330 -3.54 -9.04 20.22
C VAL A 330 -4.94 -8.98 19.59
N ASN A 331 -5.69 -7.94 19.95
CA ASN A 331 -6.96 -7.60 19.33
C ASN A 331 -7.00 -6.08 19.24
N THR A 332 -6.65 -5.56 18.07
CA THR A 332 -6.45 -4.14 17.85
C THR A 332 -6.90 -3.75 16.45
N SER A 333 -6.87 -2.45 16.17
CA SER A 333 -7.15 -1.90 14.86
C SER A 333 -6.22 -0.74 14.58
N ILE A 334 -5.74 -0.67 13.35
CA ILE A 334 -5.00 0.46 12.83
C ILE A 334 -5.99 1.29 12.02
N SER A 335 -6.27 2.51 12.50
CA SER A 335 -7.09 3.48 11.79
C SER A 335 -6.21 4.69 11.53
N LEU A 336 -6.11 5.09 10.27
CA LEU A 336 -5.29 6.22 9.85
C LEU A 336 -6.20 7.30 9.26
N ALA A 337 -5.77 8.55 9.28
CA ALA A 337 -6.47 9.60 8.55
C ALA A 337 -6.47 9.22 7.07
N ASP A 338 -7.64 9.30 6.42
CA ASP A 338 -7.84 9.01 4.99
C ASP A 338 -7.68 7.54 4.55
N MET A 339 -7.58 6.57 5.48
CA MET A 339 -7.59 5.13 5.16
C MET A 339 -8.66 4.37 5.94
N ASP A 340 -9.12 3.27 5.35
CA ASP A 340 -10.00 2.33 6.04
C ASP A 340 -9.31 1.69 7.25
N THR A 341 -10.08 1.44 8.31
CA THR A 341 -9.57 0.78 9.51
C THR A 341 -9.24 -0.69 9.22
N ALA A 342 -7.97 -1.07 9.38
CA ALA A 342 -7.53 -2.46 9.32
C ALA A 342 -7.58 -3.09 10.72
N TYR A 343 -8.26 -4.21 10.86
CA TYR A 343 -8.37 -4.94 12.13
C TYR A 343 -7.35 -6.08 12.21
N PHE A 344 -6.78 -6.28 13.40
CA PHE A 344 -5.85 -7.35 13.69
C PHE A 344 -6.31 -8.12 14.92
N ASP A 345 -6.55 -9.41 14.74
CA ASP A 345 -6.79 -10.36 15.81
C ASP A 345 -5.67 -11.44 15.86
N ASN A 346 -5.84 -12.41 16.75
CA ASN A 346 -4.88 -13.49 16.92
C ASN A 346 -4.74 -14.38 15.66
N ILE A 347 -5.78 -14.48 14.83
CA ILE A 347 -5.72 -15.24 13.57
C ILE A 347 -4.85 -14.47 12.58
N ASP A 348 -4.96 -13.13 12.54
CA ASP A 348 -4.13 -12.29 11.67
C ASP A 348 -2.64 -12.39 12.04
N VAL A 349 -2.30 -12.38 13.34
CA VAL A 349 -0.91 -12.60 13.80
C VAL A 349 -0.39 -13.98 13.39
N GLN A 350 -1.23 -15.01 13.46
CA GLN A 350 -0.87 -16.36 13.05
C GLN A 350 -0.68 -16.48 11.52
N ALA A 351 -1.54 -15.84 10.73
CA ALA A 351 -1.40 -15.77 9.28
C ALA A 351 -0.10 -15.04 8.90
N LEU A 352 0.20 -13.91 9.55
CA LEU A 352 1.44 -13.18 9.35
C LEU A 352 2.67 -14.01 9.74
N THR A 353 2.59 -14.77 10.85
CA THR A 353 3.65 -15.71 11.26
C THR A 353 3.93 -16.75 10.18
N MET A 354 2.89 -17.32 9.58
CA MET A 354 3.03 -18.28 8.47
C MET A 354 3.73 -17.66 7.26
N ILE A 355 3.34 -16.44 6.87
CA ILE A 355 3.94 -15.72 5.73
C ILE A 355 5.43 -15.48 5.99
N VAL A 356 5.78 -14.95 7.17
CA VAL A 356 7.18 -14.68 7.55
C VAL A 356 8.01 -15.97 7.58
N GLN A 357 7.45 -17.08 8.06
CA GLN A 357 8.10 -18.39 7.98
C GLN A 357 8.32 -18.86 6.54
N GLY A 358 7.37 -18.61 5.63
CA GLY A 358 7.50 -18.93 4.20
C GLY A 358 8.64 -18.15 3.55
N LEU A 359 8.71 -16.85 3.80
CA LEU A 359 9.81 -15.99 3.35
C LEU A 359 11.16 -16.47 3.92
N LYS A 360 11.19 -16.87 5.19
CA LYS A 360 12.38 -17.41 5.84
C LYS A 360 12.82 -18.73 5.19
N ALA A 361 11.89 -19.63 4.86
CA ALA A 361 12.19 -20.87 4.16
C ALA A 361 12.87 -20.59 2.81
N GLY A 362 12.35 -19.62 2.04
CA GLY A 362 12.98 -19.16 0.80
C GLY A 362 14.42 -18.67 1.01
N CYS A 363 14.64 -17.81 2.01
CA CYS A 363 15.99 -17.32 2.35
C CYS A 363 16.95 -18.45 2.74
N ILE A 364 16.50 -19.42 3.53
CA ILE A 364 17.32 -20.58 3.93
C ILE A 364 17.68 -21.42 2.71
N TYR A 365 16.72 -21.69 1.82
CA TYR A 365 16.97 -22.48 0.61
C TYR A 365 17.98 -21.79 -0.31
N MET A 366 17.82 -20.49 -0.56
CA MET A 366 18.73 -19.73 -1.43
C MET A 366 20.17 -19.72 -0.91
N GLN A 367 20.36 -19.67 0.42
CA GLN A 367 21.68 -19.77 1.03
C GLN A 367 22.36 -21.14 0.85
N THR A 368 21.59 -22.18 0.51
CA THR A 368 22.18 -23.50 0.23
C THR A 368 22.86 -23.55 -1.13
N LEU A 369 22.50 -22.67 -2.06
CA LEU A 369 22.91 -22.71 -3.46
C LEU A 369 24.25 -21.99 -3.71
N ASP A 370 25.05 -22.51 -4.64
CA ASP A 370 26.20 -21.78 -5.19
C ASP A 370 25.74 -20.88 -6.34
N LEU A 371 25.70 -19.57 -6.06
CA LEU A 371 25.31 -18.54 -7.03
C LEU A 371 26.52 -17.84 -7.66
N THR A 372 27.75 -18.26 -7.34
CA THR A 372 28.96 -17.47 -7.61
C THR A 372 29.95 -18.16 -8.56
N THR A 373 29.91 -19.50 -8.64
CA THR A 373 30.88 -20.26 -9.43
C THR A 373 30.41 -20.45 -10.87
N ILE A 374 30.76 -19.50 -11.74
CA ILE A 374 30.58 -19.63 -13.21
C ILE A 374 31.94 -19.68 -13.90
N ALA A 375 32.25 -20.83 -14.50
CA ALA A 375 33.51 -21.09 -15.19
C ALA A 375 33.45 -20.78 -16.70
N ASN A 376 32.27 -20.91 -17.32
CA ASN A 376 32.10 -20.72 -18.76
C ASN A 376 30.79 -19.99 -19.10
N TRP A 377 30.93 -18.80 -19.68
CA TRP A 377 29.80 -17.99 -20.16
C TRP A 377 29.41 -18.27 -21.61
N ASN A 378 30.19 -19.10 -22.32
CA ASN A 378 30.02 -19.31 -23.74
C ASN A 378 29.06 -20.47 -24.03
N VAL A 379 28.12 -20.23 -24.93
CA VAL A 379 27.17 -21.21 -25.49
C VAL A 379 27.24 -21.25 -27.01
N THR A 380 26.66 -22.28 -27.61
CA THR A 380 26.59 -22.45 -29.05
C THR A 380 25.54 -21.49 -29.63
N PRO A 381 25.88 -20.70 -30.66
CA PRO A 381 24.92 -19.78 -31.27
C PRO A 381 23.83 -20.54 -32.05
N THR A 382 22.58 -20.10 -31.95
CA THR A 382 21.47 -20.63 -32.74
C THR A 382 21.49 -20.02 -34.16
N PRO A 383 21.26 -20.80 -35.23
CA PRO A 383 21.34 -20.33 -36.63
C PRO A 383 20.33 -19.22 -37.00
N THR A 384 19.35 -18.95 -36.14
CA THR A 384 18.23 -18.05 -36.36
C THR A 384 18.62 -16.57 -36.27
N VAL A 385 19.70 -16.25 -35.57
CA VAL A 385 20.25 -14.88 -35.52
C VAL A 385 21.20 -14.74 -36.72
N GLY A 386 21.13 -13.65 -37.48
CA GLY A 386 21.96 -13.40 -38.68
C GLY A 386 23.49 -13.38 -38.47
N ILE A 387 23.98 -13.92 -37.36
CA ILE A 387 25.36 -14.16 -37.00
C ILE A 387 25.83 -15.51 -37.57
N MET A 388 25.70 -15.70 -38.88
CA MET A 388 26.29 -16.89 -39.54
C MET A 388 27.82 -16.77 -39.53
N GLY A 389 28.49 -17.50 -38.64
CA GLY A 389 29.93 -17.76 -38.72
C GLY A 389 30.80 -17.32 -37.53
N VAL A 390 30.22 -16.93 -36.39
CA VAL A 390 31.00 -16.74 -35.15
C VAL A 390 31.15 -18.05 -34.39
N GLY A 391 32.27 -18.20 -33.68
CA GLY A 391 32.42 -19.24 -32.65
C GLY A 391 31.44 -19.03 -31.49
N SER A 392 31.62 -19.78 -30.40
CA SER A 392 30.77 -19.70 -29.20
C SER A 392 30.42 -18.26 -28.80
N VAL A 393 29.17 -18.00 -28.43
CA VAL A 393 28.67 -16.68 -28.04
C VAL A 393 28.52 -16.58 -26.52
N ASP A 394 28.82 -15.42 -25.95
CA ASP A 394 28.60 -15.15 -24.53
C ASP A 394 27.10 -15.01 -24.27
N ILE A 395 26.54 -15.88 -23.42
CA ILE A 395 25.10 -15.94 -23.12
C ILE A 395 24.54 -14.60 -22.61
N ARG A 396 25.36 -13.80 -21.90
CA ARG A 396 24.96 -12.47 -21.40
C ARG A 396 24.64 -11.50 -22.53
N THR A 397 25.31 -11.66 -23.67
CA THR A 397 25.06 -10.82 -24.85
C THR A 397 23.71 -11.15 -25.48
N LEU A 398 23.29 -12.42 -25.43
CA LEU A 398 21.96 -12.85 -25.90
C LEU A 398 20.85 -12.32 -24.98
N MET A 399 21.10 -12.27 -23.68
CA MET A 399 20.13 -11.80 -22.69
C MET A 399 19.87 -10.28 -22.74
N VAL A 400 20.89 -9.50 -23.12
CA VAL A 400 20.78 -8.03 -23.25
C VAL A 400 20.24 -7.62 -24.62
N ALA A 401 20.29 -8.52 -25.62
CA ALA A 401 19.73 -8.26 -26.93
C ALA A 401 18.20 -8.16 -26.82
N ASN A 402 17.71 -6.93 -26.73
CA ASN A 402 16.30 -6.58 -26.59
C ASN A 402 15.50 -6.80 -27.90
N ASP A 403 15.95 -7.72 -28.76
CA ASP A 403 15.43 -7.99 -30.09
C ASP A 403 14.40 -9.13 -30.12
N GLY A 404 13.97 -9.60 -28.95
CA GLY A 404 12.98 -10.67 -28.80
C GLY A 404 13.53 -12.06 -29.09
N VAL A 405 14.83 -12.20 -29.35
CA VAL A 405 15.49 -13.50 -29.50
C VAL A 405 16.07 -13.92 -28.14
N GLY A 406 15.19 -14.34 -27.24
CA GLY A 406 15.59 -14.83 -25.92
C GLY A 406 16.54 -16.02 -25.99
N VAL A 407 17.20 -16.32 -24.86
CA VAL A 407 18.01 -17.53 -24.69
C VAL A 407 17.14 -18.76 -24.92
N THR A 408 17.56 -19.65 -25.82
CA THR A 408 16.82 -20.90 -26.07
C THR A 408 17.08 -21.94 -24.97
N ASP A 409 16.14 -22.85 -24.74
CA ASP A 409 16.27 -23.92 -23.74
C ASP A 409 17.55 -24.73 -23.91
N ALA A 410 17.93 -25.02 -25.17
CA ALA A 410 19.17 -25.71 -25.50
C ALA A 410 20.42 -24.93 -25.07
N GLN A 411 20.42 -23.60 -25.20
CA GLN A 411 21.52 -22.73 -24.76
C GLN A 411 21.58 -22.63 -23.24
N THR A 412 20.43 -22.58 -22.57
CA THR A 412 20.36 -22.64 -21.11
C THR A 412 20.89 -23.97 -20.59
N ALA A 413 20.49 -25.10 -21.18
CA ALA A 413 21.02 -26.43 -20.84
C ALA A 413 22.53 -26.52 -21.03
N GLU A 414 23.04 -26.00 -22.16
CA GLU A 414 24.48 -25.96 -22.45
C GLU A 414 25.26 -25.12 -21.42
N PHE A 415 24.70 -23.96 -21.04
CA PHE A 415 25.26 -23.11 -20.00
C PHE A 415 25.30 -23.81 -18.65
N LEU A 416 24.19 -24.40 -18.20
CA LEU A 416 24.12 -25.11 -16.91
C LEU A 416 25.06 -26.32 -16.87
N THR A 417 25.10 -27.11 -17.95
CA THR A 417 26.00 -28.27 -18.10
C THR A 417 27.46 -27.85 -18.05
N SER A 418 27.80 -26.68 -18.61
CA SER A 418 29.16 -26.13 -18.59
C SER A 418 29.55 -25.55 -17.22
N ASN A 419 28.58 -25.34 -16.33
CA ASN A 419 28.76 -24.75 -15.00
C ASN A 419 28.07 -25.62 -13.93
N PRO A 420 28.52 -26.88 -13.72
CA PRO A 420 27.83 -27.83 -12.83
C PRO A 420 27.83 -27.42 -11.35
N SER A 421 28.67 -26.46 -10.96
CA SER A 421 28.63 -25.88 -9.61
C SER A 421 27.54 -24.83 -9.45
N PHE A 422 27.17 -24.10 -10.50
CA PHE A 422 26.17 -23.04 -10.44
C PHE A 422 24.78 -23.64 -10.13
N LEU A 423 24.08 -23.15 -9.10
CA LEU A 423 22.82 -23.70 -8.57
C LEU A 423 22.94 -25.13 -7.99
N SER A 424 24.17 -25.60 -7.74
CA SER A 424 24.42 -26.76 -6.87
C SER A 424 24.44 -26.35 -5.40
N TYR A 425 24.49 -27.30 -4.47
CA TYR A 425 24.54 -26.94 -3.04
C TYR A 425 25.96 -26.60 -2.55
N ALA A 426 26.17 -25.34 -2.20
CA ALA A 426 27.33 -24.86 -1.46
C ALA A 426 27.28 -25.27 0.03
N ASP A 427 26.09 -25.23 0.64
CA ASP A 427 25.87 -25.61 2.05
C ASP A 427 24.63 -26.50 2.22
N LYS A 428 24.83 -27.81 2.13
CA LYS A 428 23.77 -28.81 2.33
C LYS A 428 23.26 -28.86 3.78
N THR A 429 23.99 -28.32 4.76
CA THR A 429 23.60 -28.43 6.17
C THR A 429 22.32 -27.65 6.48
N LYS A 430 22.04 -26.60 5.70
CA LYS A 430 20.83 -25.78 5.81
C LYS A 430 19.58 -26.43 5.22
N LEU A 431 19.69 -27.50 4.43
CA LEU A 431 18.51 -28.19 3.86
C LEU A 431 17.59 -28.79 4.93
N ALA A 432 18.16 -29.23 6.06
CA ALA A 432 17.38 -29.67 7.21
C ALA A 432 16.58 -28.51 7.84
N SER A 433 17.19 -27.33 7.95
CA SER A 433 16.52 -26.11 8.44
C SER A 433 15.43 -25.64 7.48
N PHE A 434 15.66 -25.72 6.17
CA PHE A 434 14.65 -25.43 5.16
C PHE A 434 13.41 -26.32 5.34
N ARG A 435 13.61 -27.64 5.39
CA ARG A 435 12.53 -28.61 5.59
C ARG A 435 11.75 -28.36 6.90
N ALA A 436 12.48 -28.10 7.99
CA ALA A 436 11.85 -27.79 9.28
C ALA A 436 11.01 -26.50 9.20
N THR A 437 11.48 -25.49 8.46
CA THR A 437 10.76 -24.22 8.29
C THR A 437 9.52 -24.40 7.41
N VAL A 438 9.59 -25.15 6.31
CA VAL A 438 8.41 -25.49 5.48
C VAL A 438 7.37 -26.28 6.29
N THR A 439 7.83 -27.19 7.15
CA THR A 439 6.93 -27.92 8.07
C THR A 439 6.24 -26.96 9.04
N ALA A 440 6.98 -25.98 9.57
CA ALA A 440 6.41 -24.96 10.45
C ALA A 440 5.35 -24.09 9.75
N VAL A 441 5.57 -23.72 8.46
CA VAL A 441 4.57 -23.01 7.64
C VAL A 441 3.27 -23.82 7.56
N ARG A 442 3.37 -25.13 7.25
CA ARG A 442 2.21 -26.03 7.20
C ARG A 442 1.50 -26.09 8.56
N ASP A 443 2.25 -26.31 9.65
CA ASP A 443 1.69 -26.40 11.00
C ASP A 443 0.98 -25.10 11.41
N GLN A 444 1.52 -23.95 10.99
CA GLN A 444 0.94 -22.64 11.24
C GLN A 444 -0.33 -22.41 10.41
N LEU A 445 -0.36 -22.79 9.12
CA LEU A 445 -1.57 -22.76 8.30
C LEU A 445 -2.67 -23.65 8.88
N GLN A 446 -2.32 -24.83 9.38
CA GLN A 446 -3.27 -25.72 10.06
C GLN A 446 -3.89 -25.06 11.29
N THR A 447 -3.10 -24.31 12.05
CA THR A 447 -3.58 -23.54 13.22
C THR A 447 -4.53 -22.42 12.79
N VAL A 448 -4.17 -21.67 11.74
CA VAL A 448 -5.01 -20.61 11.16
C VAL A 448 -6.34 -21.18 10.66
N PHE A 449 -6.30 -22.26 9.88
CA PHE A 449 -7.50 -22.94 9.39
C PHE A 449 -8.42 -23.38 10.53
N ALA A 450 -7.87 -24.04 11.55
CA ALA A 450 -8.66 -24.49 12.71
C ALA A 450 -9.32 -23.31 13.45
N ALA A 451 -8.62 -22.17 13.56
CA ALA A 451 -9.17 -20.97 14.18
C ALA A 451 -10.29 -20.34 13.33
N LEU A 452 -10.11 -20.27 12.00
CA LEU A 452 -11.13 -19.77 11.05
C LEU A 452 -12.38 -20.66 11.00
N ASP A 453 -12.21 -21.98 11.04
CA ASP A 453 -13.31 -22.93 11.07
C ASP A 453 -14.14 -22.79 12.36
N ALA A 454 -13.44 -22.65 13.51
CA ALA A 454 -14.07 -22.49 14.82
C ALA A 454 -14.94 -21.23 14.98
N LEU A 455 -14.72 -20.18 14.17
CA LEU A 455 -15.55 -18.97 14.16
C LEU A 455 -16.97 -19.22 13.62
N GLY A 456 -17.14 -20.24 12.78
CA GLY A 456 -18.35 -20.39 11.96
C GLY A 456 -18.52 -19.24 10.96
N GLU A 457 -19.59 -19.31 10.16
CA GLU A 457 -19.85 -18.36 9.07
C GLU A 457 -20.05 -16.91 9.59
N ALA A 458 -20.89 -16.73 10.61
CA ALA A 458 -21.16 -15.39 11.16
C ALA A 458 -19.92 -14.75 11.83
N GLY A 459 -19.02 -15.56 12.41
CA GLY A 459 -17.77 -15.05 12.98
C GLY A 459 -16.78 -14.65 11.89
N ARG A 460 -16.68 -15.43 10.81
CA ARG A 460 -15.83 -15.09 9.66
C ARG A 460 -16.33 -13.85 8.92
N SER A 461 -17.63 -13.70 8.69
CA SER A 461 -18.16 -12.50 8.01
C SER A 461 -17.84 -11.19 8.73
N LEU A 462 -17.58 -11.23 10.05
CA LEU A 462 -17.14 -10.04 10.79
C LEU A 462 -15.66 -9.67 10.54
N ARG A 463 -14.89 -10.56 9.93
CA ARG A 463 -13.47 -10.40 9.62
C ARG A 463 -13.20 -9.85 8.22
N TYR A 464 -14.21 -9.40 7.47
CA TYR A 464 -14.03 -8.83 6.13
C TYR A 464 -13.10 -7.59 6.09
N ARG A 465 -12.93 -6.90 7.23
CA ARG A 465 -11.98 -5.77 7.39
C ARG A 465 -10.70 -6.13 8.14
N ASN A 466 -10.50 -7.40 8.45
CA ASN A 466 -9.25 -7.84 9.06
C ASN A 466 -8.15 -7.90 8.01
N ALA A 467 -6.90 -7.74 8.45
CA ALA A 467 -5.74 -7.79 7.57
C ALA A 467 -5.65 -9.09 6.75
N PHE A 468 -6.08 -10.22 7.32
CA PHE A 468 -6.24 -11.51 6.62
C PHE A 468 -7.69 -11.98 6.70
N GLY A 469 -8.54 -11.26 5.96
CA GLY A 469 -9.99 -11.41 5.92
C GLY A 469 -10.46 -12.65 5.17
N VAL A 470 -10.32 -13.83 5.78
CA VAL A 470 -11.08 -15.02 5.36
C VAL A 470 -12.48 -14.90 5.97
N ASP A 471 -13.40 -14.35 5.19
CA ASP A 471 -14.74 -13.96 5.64
C ASP A 471 -15.87 -14.85 5.11
N SER A 472 -15.60 -15.63 4.06
CA SER A 472 -16.59 -16.46 3.37
C SER A 472 -16.35 -17.97 3.55
N ALA A 473 -17.33 -18.78 3.15
CA ALA A 473 -17.17 -20.24 3.12
C ALA A 473 -16.19 -20.69 2.02
N LYS A 474 -16.14 -19.94 0.91
CA LYS A 474 -15.14 -20.13 -0.15
C LYS A 474 -13.73 -19.88 0.36
N GLY A 475 -13.47 -18.75 1.01
CA GLY A 475 -12.14 -18.46 1.55
C GLY A 475 -11.68 -19.49 2.58
N LEU A 476 -12.60 -20.00 3.41
CA LEU A 476 -12.28 -21.12 4.33
C LEU A 476 -11.92 -22.39 3.55
N GLN A 477 -12.66 -22.71 2.49
CA GLN A 477 -12.38 -23.87 1.65
C GLN A 477 -11.01 -23.71 0.95
N GLU A 478 -10.71 -22.55 0.38
CA GLU A 478 -9.39 -22.27 -0.23
C GLU A 478 -8.24 -22.41 0.77
N THR A 479 -8.44 -21.97 2.01
CA THR A 479 -7.46 -22.16 3.10
C THR A 479 -7.26 -23.65 3.39
N LYS A 480 -8.33 -24.45 3.37
CA LYS A 480 -8.26 -25.90 3.53
C LYS A 480 -7.51 -26.57 2.38
N GLU A 481 -7.83 -26.22 1.13
CA GLU A 481 -7.17 -26.78 -0.04
C GLU A 481 -5.68 -26.43 -0.05
N SER A 482 -5.31 -25.19 0.31
CA SER A 482 -3.92 -24.76 0.47
C SER A 482 -3.17 -25.60 1.54
N LEU A 483 -3.87 -26.00 2.61
CA LEU A 483 -3.32 -26.89 3.62
C LEU A 483 -3.09 -28.32 3.08
N GLU A 484 -3.98 -28.84 2.23
CA GLU A 484 -3.79 -30.15 1.59
C GLU A 484 -2.62 -30.12 0.59
N VAL A 485 -2.47 -29.05 -0.18
CA VAL A 485 -1.31 -28.81 -1.05
C VAL A 485 -0.02 -28.84 -0.21
N LEU A 486 0.05 -28.06 0.87
CA LEU A 486 1.24 -28.04 1.74
C LEU A 486 1.50 -29.38 2.43
N ASN A 487 0.47 -30.12 2.83
CA ASN A 487 0.62 -31.48 3.37
C ASN A 487 1.26 -32.41 2.34
N SER A 488 0.81 -32.36 1.08
CA SER A 488 1.37 -33.17 0.00
C SER A 488 2.83 -32.80 -0.29
N LEU A 489 3.16 -31.51 -0.26
CA LEU A 489 4.51 -31.02 -0.45
C LEU A 489 5.44 -31.48 0.66
N VAL A 490 5.05 -31.32 1.93
CA VAL A 490 5.84 -31.82 3.08
C VAL A 490 6.04 -33.34 2.98
N ALA A 491 5.01 -34.09 2.58
CA ALA A 491 5.13 -35.52 2.36
C ALA A 491 6.13 -35.86 1.25
N ALA A 492 6.16 -35.09 0.16
CA ALA A 492 7.09 -35.26 -0.95
C ALA A 492 8.54 -34.89 -0.62
N LEU A 493 8.77 -33.98 0.35
CA LEU A 493 10.11 -33.73 0.88
C LEU A 493 10.68 -34.97 1.61
N ASP A 494 9.82 -35.81 2.20
CA ASP A 494 10.22 -36.98 2.99
C ASP A 494 10.16 -38.30 2.21
N ASN A 495 9.29 -38.39 1.21
CA ASN A 495 9.05 -39.59 0.41
C ASN A 495 9.13 -39.26 -1.09
N PRO A 496 10.10 -39.82 -1.83
CA PRO A 496 10.30 -39.49 -3.25
C PRO A 496 9.16 -40.02 -4.14
N GLY A 497 8.32 -40.93 -3.65
CA GLY A 497 7.14 -41.46 -4.34
C GLY A 497 5.81 -40.82 -3.90
N ALA A 498 5.85 -39.73 -3.11
CA ALA A 498 4.61 -39.05 -2.72
C ALA A 498 4.05 -38.26 -3.90
N TYR A 499 2.72 -38.20 -3.98
CA TYR A 499 2.03 -37.36 -4.93
C TYR A 499 1.99 -35.92 -4.42
N ILE A 500 2.01 -34.97 -5.36
CA ILE A 500 1.67 -33.58 -5.08
C ILE A 500 0.20 -33.38 -5.43
N ILE A 501 -0.51 -32.71 -4.53
CA ILE A 501 -1.90 -32.31 -4.75
C ILE A 501 -1.88 -30.86 -5.22
N THR A 502 -2.62 -30.58 -6.28
CA THR A 502 -2.99 -29.23 -6.69
C THR A 502 -4.50 -29.08 -6.53
N SER A 503 -4.97 -27.85 -6.36
CA SER A 503 -6.39 -27.56 -6.16
C SER A 503 -6.84 -26.49 -7.13
N ASP A 504 -8.06 -26.61 -7.62
CA ASP A 504 -8.71 -25.69 -8.53
C ASP A 504 -10.18 -25.52 -8.12
N ASN A 505 -10.81 -24.42 -8.54
CA ASN A 505 -12.22 -24.19 -8.32
C ASN A 505 -12.94 -23.72 -9.59
N GLU A 506 -14.20 -24.13 -9.72
CA GLU A 506 -15.05 -23.78 -10.84
C GLU A 506 -16.31 -23.05 -10.34
N LEU A 507 -16.57 -21.87 -10.90
CA LEU A 507 -17.83 -21.16 -10.67
C LEU A 507 -18.99 -21.96 -11.31
N THR A 508 -19.92 -22.44 -10.48
CA THR A 508 -21.08 -23.23 -10.93
C THR A 508 -22.35 -22.40 -11.08
N SER A 509 -22.52 -21.37 -10.25
CA SER A 509 -23.67 -20.48 -10.35
C SER A 509 -23.37 -19.09 -9.78
N ARG A 510 -24.13 -18.10 -10.25
CA ARG A 510 -24.11 -16.73 -9.76
C ARG A 510 -25.54 -16.27 -9.59
N THR A 511 -25.88 -15.73 -8.43
CA THR A 511 -27.22 -15.25 -8.08
C THR A 511 -27.13 -13.93 -7.32
N ILE A 512 -28.23 -13.18 -7.23
CA ILE A 512 -28.30 -12.00 -6.37
C ILE A 512 -29.17 -12.32 -5.16
N ILE A 513 -28.60 -12.22 -3.97
CA ILE A 513 -29.35 -12.37 -2.72
C ILE A 513 -29.72 -11.00 -2.15
N LYS A 514 -30.79 -10.95 -1.35
CA LYS A 514 -31.15 -9.77 -0.55
C LYS A 514 -30.77 -10.04 0.89
N ALA A 515 -29.87 -9.24 1.45
CA ALA A 515 -29.42 -9.40 2.82
C ALA A 515 -30.35 -8.69 3.81
N ALA A 516 -30.11 -8.90 5.11
CA ALA A 516 -30.94 -8.37 6.19
C ALA A 516 -30.82 -6.84 6.36
N ASP A 517 -29.72 -6.25 5.89
CA ASP A 517 -29.50 -4.79 5.83
C ASP A 517 -30.36 -4.08 4.77
N GLY A 518 -31.04 -4.84 3.90
CA GLY A 518 -31.90 -4.32 2.84
C GLY A 518 -31.20 -4.14 1.48
N PHE A 519 -29.87 -4.29 1.42
CA PHE A 519 -29.10 -4.28 0.18
C PHE A 519 -29.16 -5.65 -0.51
N SER A 520 -28.77 -5.65 -1.79
CA SER A 520 -28.61 -6.88 -2.56
C SER A 520 -27.13 -7.14 -2.80
N TYR A 521 -26.71 -8.39 -2.87
CA TYR A 521 -25.30 -8.75 -3.03
C TYR A 521 -25.15 -9.86 -4.06
N TRP A 522 -24.01 -9.89 -4.76
CA TRP A 522 -23.68 -11.04 -5.59
C TRP A 522 -23.33 -12.23 -4.70
N GLN A 523 -23.94 -13.36 -5.01
CA GLN A 523 -23.62 -14.64 -4.41
C GLN A 523 -23.17 -15.60 -5.51
N TYR A 524 -22.01 -16.19 -5.32
CA TYR A 524 -21.37 -17.15 -6.21
C TYR A 524 -21.38 -18.51 -5.54
N ALA A 525 -21.47 -19.57 -6.34
CA ALA A 525 -21.30 -20.94 -5.87
C ALA A 525 -20.16 -21.61 -6.63
N TYR A 526 -19.26 -22.26 -5.91
CA TYR A 526 -18.07 -22.90 -6.46
C TYR A 526 -18.03 -24.40 -6.15
N ASP A 527 -17.50 -25.15 -7.10
CA ASP A 527 -17.06 -26.53 -6.88
C ASP A 527 -15.54 -26.54 -6.81
N PHE A 528 -14.98 -27.28 -5.86
CA PHE A 528 -13.53 -27.43 -5.70
C PHE A 528 -13.10 -28.81 -6.16
N TYR A 529 -11.95 -28.86 -6.82
CA TYR A 529 -11.36 -30.06 -7.36
C TYR A 529 -9.92 -30.18 -6.88
N GLU A 530 -9.51 -31.40 -6.58
CA GLU A 530 -8.11 -31.76 -6.36
C GLU A 530 -7.63 -32.59 -7.54
N GLU A 531 -6.41 -32.34 -7.97
CA GLU A 531 -5.67 -33.12 -8.97
C GLU A 531 -4.36 -33.61 -8.35
N SER A 532 -3.99 -34.86 -8.65
CA SER A 532 -2.77 -35.46 -8.12
C SER A 532 -1.74 -35.60 -9.21
N SER A 533 -0.51 -35.22 -8.90
CA SER A 533 0.62 -35.35 -9.81
C SER A 533 1.63 -36.33 -9.21
N ALA A 534 2.12 -37.27 -10.03
CA ALA A 534 3.08 -38.28 -9.63
C ALA A 534 4.51 -37.82 -9.92
N PRO A 535 5.49 -38.16 -9.09
CA PRO A 535 6.88 -37.78 -9.34
C PRO A 535 7.39 -38.41 -10.64
N ASN A 536 8.12 -37.63 -11.43
CA ASN A 536 8.83 -38.12 -12.60
C ASN A 536 10.18 -38.69 -12.15
N ASP A 537 10.45 -39.98 -12.41
CA ASP A 537 11.52 -40.80 -11.79
C ASP A 537 12.97 -40.22 -11.87
N ALA A 538 13.21 -39.15 -12.62
CA ALA A 538 14.53 -38.56 -12.83
C ALA A 538 15.03 -37.69 -11.66
N ILE A 539 14.17 -36.82 -11.09
CA ILE A 539 14.51 -35.88 -10.02
C ILE A 539 13.31 -35.80 -9.09
N THR A 540 13.53 -35.73 -7.77
CA THR A 540 12.42 -35.69 -6.81
C THR A 540 12.55 -34.52 -5.84
N LEU A 541 11.42 -34.03 -5.29
CA LEU A 541 11.45 -33.00 -4.23
C LEU A 541 12.26 -33.46 -3.02
N LYS A 542 12.19 -34.75 -2.67
CA LYS A 542 13.04 -35.32 -1.64
C LYS A 542 14.52 -35.18 -1.97
N GLY A 543 14.91 -35.49 -3.21
CA GLY A 543 16.30 -35.41 -3.64
C GLY A 543 16.83 -33.97 -3.65
N LEU A 544 15.98 -33.00 -3.99
CA LEU A 544 16.28 -31.59 -3.78
C LEU A 544 16.42 -31.27 -2.28
N ALA A 545 15.51 -31.78 -1.45
CA ALA A 545 15.46 -31.47 -0.02
C ALA A 545 16.51 -32.18 0.85
N ASP A 546 17.17 -33.24 0.37
CA ASP A 546 18.30 -33.90 1.05
C ASP A 546 19.64 -33.68 0.33
N GLY A 547 19.58 -33.03 -0.83
CA GLY A 547 20.70 -32.62 -1.64
C GLY A 547 21.32 -33.74 -2.47
N THR A 548 20.61 -34.84 -2.74
CA THR A 548 21.04 -35.80 -3.76
C THR A 548 20.90 -35.23 -5.17
N ASP A 549 19.86 -34.43 -5.40
CA ASP A 549 19.59 -33.74 -6.66
C ASP A 549 19.70 -32.24 -6.42
N SER A 550 20.31 -31.48 -7.34
CA SER A 550 20.42 -30.02 -7.23
C SER A 550 19.45 -29.28 -8.14
N LEU A 551 19.29 -27.98 -7.91
CA LEU A 551 18.52 -27.12 -8.82
C LEU A 551 19.17 -27.05 -10.21
N ASN A 552 20.50 -27.16 -10.30
CA ASN A 552 21.20 -27.31 -11.58
C ASN A 552 20.73 -28.57 -12.34
N ASP A 553 20.69 -29.72 -11.65
CA ASP A 553 20.23 -30.98 -12.24
C ASP A 553 18.78 -30.86 -12.73
N LEU A 554 17.92 -30.21 -11.92
CA LEU A 554 16.52 -29.96 -12.27
C LEU A 554 16.40 -29.14 -13.56
N LEU A 555 17.06 -28.00 -13.62
CA LEU A 555 16.97 -27.09 -14.76
C LEU A 555 17.61 -27.67 -16.04
N ILE A 556 18.59 -28.57 -15.92
CA ILE A 556 19.15 -29.31 -17.07
C ILE A 556 18.12 -30.30 -17.63
N GLU A 557 17.40 -31.01 -16.77
CA GLU A 557 16.34 -31.92 -17.20
C GLU A 557 15.14 -31.14 -17.77
N ASP A 558 14.75 -30.04 -17.13
CA ASP A 558 13.62 -29.16 -17.49
C ASP A 558 13.82 -28.42 -18.82
N ALA A 559 15.07 -28.14 -19.20
CA ALA A 559 15.38 -27.64 -20.53
C ALA A 559 15.10 -28.65 -21.67
N ARG A 560 14.64 -29.87 -21.34
CA ARG A 560 14.08 -30.81 -22.32
C ARG A 560 12.58 -30.52 -22.49
N PRO A 561 12.06 -30.45 -23.72
CA PRO A 561 10.69 -30.01 -24.01
C PRO A 561 9.57 -30.94 -23.49
N ASP A 562 9.91 -32.03 -22.82
CA ASP A 562 9.02 -33.07 -22.29
C ASP A 562 9.27 -33.40 -20.81
N PHE A 563 10.12 -32.63 -20.12
CA PHE A 563 10.33 -32.82 -18.69
C PHE A 563 9.32 -32.03 -17.88
N GLU A 564 8.66 -32.73 -16.97
CA GLU A 564 7.89 -32.15 -15.87
C GLU A 564 8.34 -32.86 -14.60
N LEU A 565 8.62 -32.11 -13.52
CA LEU A 565 9.06 -32.71 -12.26
C LEU A 565 7.99 -33.65 -11.68
N TYR A 566 6.72 -33.30 -11.87
CA TYR A 566 5.57 -34.13 -11.58
C TYR A 566 4.66 -34.17 -12.79
N LEU A 567 4.19 -35.37 -13.12
CA LEU A 567 3.26 -35.62 -14.22
C LEU A 567 1.85 -35.74 -13.67
N ASP A 568 0.91 -35.02 -14.29
CA ASP A 568 -0.50 -35.14 -13.97
C ASP A 568 -0.97 -36.59 -14.09
N VAL A 569 -1.54 -37.11 -13.00
CA VAL A 569 -2.11 -38.45 -13.02
C VAL A 569 -3.45 -38.37 -13.75
N VAL A 570 -3.46 -38.89 -14.98
CA VAL A 570 -4.66 -38.89 -15.84
C VAL A 570 -5.88 -39.41 -15.07
N GLY A 571 -6.90 -38.56 -14.96
CA GLY A 571 -8.17 -38.87 -14.29
C GLY A 571 -8.13 -38.78 -12.76
N SER A 572 -7.09 -38.18 -12.19
CA SER A 572 -7.02 -37.91 -10.75
C SER A 572 -7.84 -36.69 -10.31
N ARG A 573 -8.16 -35.77 -11.25
CA ARG A 573 -9.05 -34.64 -10.99
C ARG A 573 -10.40 -35.12 -10.47
N HIS A 574 -10.71 -34.80 -9.21
CA HIS A 574 -11.96 -35.18 -8.56
C HIS A 574 -12.49 -34.06 -7.69
N LYS A 575 -13.81 -33.98 -7.59
CA LYS A 575 -14.50 -32.93 -6.84
C LYS A 575 -14.46 -33.22 -5.35
N VAL A 576 -13.91 -32.30 -4.57
CA VAL A 576 -13.74 -32.43 -3.11
C VAL A 576 -14.75 -31.61 -2.31
N ALA A 577 -15.28 -30.54 -2.90
CA ALA A 577 -16.38 -29.77 -2.34
C ALA A 577 -17.29 -29.24 -3.46
N SER A 578 -18.56 -29.00 -3.15
CA SER A 578 -19.53 -28.54 -4.14
C SER A 578 -20.52 -27.54 -3.57
N GLY A 579 -20.90 -26.57 -4.39
CA GLY A 579 -21.86 -25.53 -4.01
C GLY A 579 -21.38 -24.65 -2.85
N ILE A 580 -20.06 -24.45 -2.75
CA ILE A 580 -19.47 -23.59 -1.73
C ILE A 580 -19.80 -22.15 -2.05
N ILE A 581 -20.45 -21.48 -1.11
CA ILE A 581 -21.01 -20.14 -1.31
C ILE A 581 -19.98 -19.06 -0.97
N ASP A 582 -19.92 -18.05 -1.83
CA ASP A 582 -19.17 -16.82 -1.63
C ASP A 582 -20.09 -15.63 -1.88
N THR A 583 -20.09 -14.64 -1.00
CA THR A 583 -20.93 -13.45 -1.15
C THR A 583 -20.05 -12.22 -1.12
N ASP A 584 -20.12 -11.42 -2.18
CA ASP A 584 -19.36 -10.17 -2.31
C ASP A 584 -20.04 -9.09 -1.47
N TRP A 585 -19.66 -9.02 -0.19
CA TRP A 585 -20.21 -8.06 0.78
C TRP A 585 -19.69 -6.64 0.59
N GLU A 586 -18.56 -6.48 -0.10
CA GLU A 586 -17.90 -5.19 -0.30
C GLU A 586 -18.64 -4.32 -1.32
N ASN A 587 -19.32 -4.96 -2.28
CA ASN A 587 -20.01 -4.28 -3.37
C ASN A 587 -21.53 -4.48 -3.28
N PRO A 588 -22.23 -3.79 -2.36
CA PRO A 588 -23.69 -3.83 -2.33
C PRO A 588 -24.25 -3.36 -3.67
N ILE A 589 -25.14 -4.18 -4.23
CA ILE A 589 -25.91 -3.85 -5.41
C ILE A 589 -27.05 -2.95 -4.97
N ASP A 590 -26.97 -1.69 -5.37
CA ASP A 590 -28.04 -0.72 -5.20
C ASP A 590 -29.33 -1.26 -5.83
N SER A 591 -30.47 -0.95 -5.21
CA SER A 591 -31.78 -1.17 -5.81
C SER A 591 -32.32 0.15 -6.34
N TYR A 592 -32.86 0.14 -7.56
CA TYR A 592 -33.52 1.31 -8.12
C TYR A 592 -34.85 0.92 -8.72
N THR A 593 -35.91 1.55 -8.22
CA THR A 593 -37.24 1.42 -8.82
C THR A 593 -37.32 2.40 -9.98
N ILE A 594 -37.52 1.87 -11.18
CA ILE A 594 -37.58 2.71 -12.39
C ILE A 594 -38.85 3.57 -12.31
N PRO A 595 -38.73 4.91 -12.26
CA PRO A 595 -39.88 5.79 -12.23
C PRO A 595 -40.68 5.63 -13.53
N GLN A 596 -41.99 5.49 -13.41
CA GLN A 596 -42.85 5.48 -14.60
C GLN A 596 -43.08 6.91 -15.06
N ALA A 597 -42.73 7.19 -16.32
CA ALA A 597 -42.94 8.49 -16.94
C ALA A 597 -43.40 8.31 -18.39
N THR A 598 -44.12 9.30 -18.91
CA THR A 598 -44.39 9.38 -20.35
C THR A 598 -43.30 10.24 -20.95
N ILE A 599 -42.38 9.62 -21.69
CA ILE A 599 -41.24 10.28 -22.33
C ILE A 599 -41.46 10.24 -23.84
N THR A 600 -41.29 11.37 -24.50
CA THR A 600 -41.19 11.44 -25.96
C THR A 600 -39.71 11.57 -26.34
N ILE A 601 -39.23 10.80 -27.30
CA ILE A 601 -37.87 10.97 -27.84
C ILE A 601 -37.92 12.05 -28.93
N ASP A 602 -37.84 13.31 -28.54
CA ASP A 602 -37.96 14.47 -29.44
C ASP A 602 -36.86 15.53 -29.24
N GLY A 603 -35.96 15.28 -28.30
CA GLY A 603 -34.88 16.19 -27.96
C GLY A 603 -35.32 17.30 -26.98
N ASN A 604 -36.42 17.13 -26.26
CA ASN A 604 -36.92 18.07 -25.28
C ASN A 604 -36.74 17.59 -23.83
N GLY A 605 -35.71 18.11 -23.15
CA GLY A 605 -35.39 17.75 -21.77
C GLY A 605 -36.47 18.08 -20.73
N ALA A 606 -37.54 18.79 -21.09
CA ALA A 606 -38.65 19.07 -20.18
C ALA A 606 -39.39 17.81 -19.72
N ASP A 607 -39.46 16.78 -20.57
CA ASP A 607 -40.11 15.50 -20.26
C ASP A 607 -39.40 14.77 -19.10
N TRP A 608 -38.12 15.10 -18.88
CA TRP A 608 -37.26 14.53 -17.84
C TRP A 608 -37.23 15.31 -16.54
N ALA A 609 -37.94 16.44 -16.45
CA ALA A 609 -37.90 17.32 -15.28
C ALA A 609 -38.41 16.62 -14.00
N ALA A 610 -39.40 15.75 -14.12
CA ALA A 610 -39.95 14.97 -13.01
C ALA A 610 -39.23 13.63 -12.76
N VAL A 611 -38.34 13.22 -13.68
CA VAL A 611 -37.57 11.98 -13.53
C VAL A 611 -36.34 12.27 -12.65
N PRO A 612 -36.19 11.58 -11.49
CA PRO A 612 -35.03 11.74 -10.63
C PRO A 612 -33.75 11.34 -11.33
N VAL A 613 -32.64 11.99 -10.96
CA VAL A 613 -31.30 11.62 -11.43
C VAL A 613 -30.98 10.21 -10.92
N PHE A 614 -30.64 9.33 -11.85
CA PHE A 614 -30.23 7.95 -11.57
C PHE A 614 -28.77 7.91 -11.09
N MET A 615 -27.90 8.67 -11.75
CA MET A 615 -26.52 8.89 -11.32
C MET A 615 -26.01 10.26 -11.80
N THR A 616 -25.12 10.85 -11.01
CA THR A 616 -24.37 12.07 -11.35
C THR A 616 -22.89 11.72 -11.32
N ASN A 617 -22.14 12.22 -12.30
CA ASN A 617 -20.69 12.17 -12.32
C ASN A 617 -20.15 13.49 -12.87
N ASP A 618 -19.46 14.27 -12.03
CA ASP A 618 -19.08 15.65 -12.31
C ASP A 618 -20.26 16.47 -12.87
N THR A 619 -20.19 16.76 -14.17
CA THR A 619 -21.16 17.54 -14.92
C THR A 619 -22.16 16.68 -15.69
N VAL A 620 -21.95 15.36 -15.78
CA VAL A 620 -22.82 14.41 -16.47
C VAL A 620 -23.87 13.86 -15.52
N GLN A 621 -25.13 13.91 -15.92
CA GLN A 621 -26.25 13.30 -15.21
C GLN A 621 -26.92 12.28 -16.13
N VAL A 622 -27.26 11.12 -15.57
CA VAL A 622 -28.07 10.10 -16.24
C VAL A 622 -29.39 9.97 -15.50
N LYS A 623 -30.48 9.88 -16.25
CA LYS A 623 -31.83 9.61 -15.79
C LYS A 623 -32.38 8.41 -16.54
N ILE A 624 -33.17 7.59 -15.86
CA ILE A 624 -33.86 6.45 -16.49
C ILE A 624 -35.33 6.47 -16.10
N ALA A 625 -36.20 6.10 -17.04
CA ALA A 625 -37.64 6.02 -16.82
C ALA A 625 -38.26 4.85 -17.58
N GLY A 626 -39.38 4.33 -17.08
CA GLY A 626 -40.14 3.25 -17.72
C GLY A 626 -41.46 3.77 -18.26
N SER A 627 -41.91 3.21 -19.39
CA SER A 627 -43.28 3.39 -19.89
C SER A 627 -43.73 2.17 -20.68
N GLY A 628 -44.62 1.37 -20.09
CA GLY A 628 -45.00 0.08 -20.65
C GLY A 628 -43.80 -0.86 -20.74
N ASP A 629 -43.53 -1.40 -21.93
CA ASP A 629 -42.37 -2.27 -22.19
C ASP A 629 -41.12 -1.49 -22.63
N ASN A 630 -41.10 -0.16 -22.48
CA ASN A 630 -39.98 0.68 -22.89
C ASN A 630 -39.20 1.21 -21.70
N LEU A 631 -37.87 1.17 -21.80
CA LEU A 631 -36.92 1.88 -20.98
C LEU A 631 -36.45 3.13 -21.73
N PHE A 632 -36.50 4.27 -21.07
CA PHE A 632 -35.98 5.53 -21.56
C PHE A 632 -34.71 5.86 -20.78
N VAL A 633 -33.70 6.38 -21.48
CA VAL A 633 -32.46 6.89 -20.87
C VAL A 633 -32.23 8.32 -21.35
N TYR A 634 -31.91 9.20 -20.41
CA TYR A 634 -31.50 10.57 -20.69
C TYR A 634 -30.14 10.82 -20.08
N MET A 635 -29.26 11.39 -20.88
CA MET A 635 -27.95 11.85 -20.43
C MET A 635 -27.88 13.35 -20.67
N SER A 636 -27.35 14.11 -19.71
CA SER A 636 -27.02 15.51 -19.90
C SER A 636 -25.65 15.82 -19.36
N ASP A 637 -24.85 16.60 -20.09
CA ASP A 637 -23.59 17.14 -19.62
C ASP A 637 -23.72 18.67 -19.45
N SER A 638 -23.48 19.13 -18.22
CA SER A 638 -23.41 20.56 -17.89
C SER A 638 -22.01 21.15 -18.09
N GLY A 639 -21.04 20.33 -18.51
CA GLY A 639 -19.65 20.69 -18.73
C GLY A 639 -19.44 21.46 -20.03
N PRO A 640 -18.30 22.14 -20.18
CA PRO A 640 -18.01 22.98 -21.34
C PRO A 640 -17.75 22.20 -22.64
N ALA A 641 -17.50 20.89 -22.55
CA ALA A 641 -17.23 20.03 -23.70
C ALA A 641 -18.52 19.57 -24.41
N GLY A 642 -19.62 19.40 -23.66
CA GLY A 642 -20.85 18.80 -24.15
C GLY A 642 -20.71 17.34 -24.59
N LEU A 643 -21.83 16.75 -24.99
CA LEU A 643 -21.91 15.40 -25.55
C LEU A 643 -21.69 15.47 -27.07
N HIS A 644 -21.00 14.50 -27.65
CA HIS A 644 -20.78 14.42 -29.10
C HIS A 644 -21.42 13.16 -29.69
N ASP A 645 -22.39 13.34 -30.60
CA ASP A 645 -22.91 12.25 -31.44
C ASP A 645 -22.00 12.09 -32.67
N SER A 646 -21.06 11.14 -32.63
CA SER A 646 -20.15 10.87 -33.75
C SER A 646 -20.84 10.02 -34.82
N SER A 647 -21.87 10.55 -35.48
CA SER A 647 -22.58 9.88 -36.59
C SER A 647 -22.06 10.29 -37.98
N ALA A 648 -20.92 10.98 -38.06
CA ALA A 648 -20.40 11.54 -39.30
C ALA A 648 -19.17 10.78 -39.85
N THR A 649 -19.34 9.54 -40.31
CA THR A 649 -18.68 9.03 -41.53
C THR A 649 -19.36 7.76 -42.03
N ASN A 650 -19.32 7.57 -43.34
CA ASN A 650 -20.21 6.71 -44.12
C ASN A 650 -19.81 5.23 -44.15
N ASP A 651 -19.28 4.69 -43.05
CA ASP A 651 -19.05 3.26 -42.91
C ASP A 651 -20.04 2.68 -41.91
N SER A 652 -20.83 1.76 -42.44
CA SER A 652 -21.81 0.93 -41.74
C SER A 652 -21.12 -0.07 -40.82
N ASP A 653 -20.46 0.39 -39.76
CA ASP A 653 -19.87 -0.48 -38.75
C ASP A 653 -19.94 0.16 -37.35
N MET A 654 -21.11 -0.02 -36.72
CA MET A 654 -21.17 -0.08 -35.26
C MET A 654 -20.85 -1.54 -34.90
N ILE A 655 -19.56 -1.84 -34.69
CA ILE A 655 -19.11 -3.21 -34.42
C ILE A 655 -19.58 -3.63 -33.04
N VAL A 656 -20.49 -4.60 -33.00
CA VAL A 656 -20.83 -5.37 -31.80
C VAL A 656 -19.74 -6.42 -31.63
N SER A 657 -18.81 -6.17 -30.70
CA SER A 657 -17.85 -7.20 -30.29
C SER A 657 -18.39 -7.99 -29.11
N TYR A 658 -18.38 -9.32 -29.25
CA TYR A 658 -18.69 -10.29 -28.22
C TYR A 658 -17.45 -10.44 -27.33
N ILE A 659 -17.50 -9.95 -26.09
CA ILE A 659 -16.59 -10.40 -25.04
C ILE A 659 -17.43 -11.04 -23.96
N GLY A 660 -17.38 -12.37 -23.91
CA GLY A 660 -17.63 -13.09 -22.67
C GLY A 660 -18.46 -14.35 -22.81
N THR A 661 -17.86 -15.46 -22.39
CA THR A 661 -18.46 -16.70 -21.89
C THR A 661 -19.41 -16.50 -20.68
N TRP A 662 -19.95 -15.30 -20.45
CA TRP A 662 -20.69 -14.92 -19.24
C TRP A 662 -22.16 -14.66 -19.58
N SER A 663 -23.06 -15.47 -19.01
CA SER A 663 -24.49 -15.46 -19.35
C SER A 663 -25.29 -14.48 -18.48
N HIS A 664 -26.12 -13.64 -19.12
CA HIS A 664 -27.24 -12.81 -18.58
C HIS A 664 -26.92 -11.54 -17.77
N SER A 665 -26.19 -10.59 -18.37
CA SER A 665 -26.09 -9.20 -17.88
C SER A 665 -26.40 -8.21 -19.00
N VAL A 666 -27.16 -7.14 -18.69
CA VAL A 666 -27.38 -6.03 -19.64
C VAL A 666 -26.45 -4.89 -19.28
N ARG A 667 -25.30 -4.85 -19.95
CA ARG A 667 -24.33 -3.77 -19.87
C ARG A 667 -24.74 -2.68 -20.84
N VAL A 668 -25.05 -1.47 -20.35
CA VAL A 668 -25.22 -0.25 -21.14
C VAL A 668 -23.92 0.53 -21.07
N GLU A 669 -23.09 0.37 -22.09
CA GLU A 669 -21.86 1.14 -22.23
C GLU A 669 -22.20 2.51 -22.85
N LEU A 670 -21.56 3.59 -22.41
CA LEU A 670 -21.79 4.96 -22.88
C LEU A 670 -20.43 5.68 -22.91
N SER A 671 -19.72 5.62 -24.04
CA SER A 671 -18.44 6.34 -24.21
C SER A 671 -18.69 7.69 -24.87
N ALA A 672 -18.25 8.79 -24.26
CA ALA A 672 -18.25 10.12 -24.87
C ALA A 672 -16.85 10.35 -25.44
N GLN A 673 -16.75 10.44 -26.77
CA GLN A 673 -15.44 10.31 -27.40
C GLN A 673 -14.98 11.56 -28.15
N GLY A 674 -13.66 11.72 -28.16
CA GLY A 674 -12.97 11.75 -29.45
C GLY A 674 -12.81 10.33 -29.99
N THR A 675 -13.77 9.88 -30.84
CA THR A 675 -13.88 8.68 -31.74
C THR A 675 -14.78 7.42 -31.48
N SER A 676 -16.08 7.51 -31.04
CA SER A 676 -17.16 6.44 -30.91
C SER A 676 -17.98 6.34 -29.58
N ILE A 677 -19.32 6.33 -29.67
CA ILE A 677 -20.24 5.88 -28.60
C ILE A 677 -20.59 4.41 -28.84
N TYR A 678 -20.26 3.51 -27.90
CA TYR A 678 -20.74 2.12 -27.89
C TYR A 678 -21.88 1.96 -26.90
N LEU A 679 -23.08 1.60 -27.35
CA LEU A 679 -24.15 1.07 -26.51
C LEU A 679 -24.19 -0.44 -26.70
N GLN A 680 -23.61 -1.19 -25.75
CA GLN A 680 -23.95 -2.60 -25.64
C GLN A 680 -25.33 -2.73 -24.99
N GLY A 681 -26.07 -3.76 -25.42
CA GLY A 681 -27.31 -4.19 -24.81
C GLY A 681 -27.40 -5.66 -25.14
N TYR A 682 -27.19 -6.52 -24.15
CA TYR A 682 -27.19 -7.97 -24.37
C TYR A 682 -28.63 -8.49 -24.29
N GLY A 683 -29.06 -9.25 -25.31
CA GLY A 683 -30.31 -10.01 -25.28
C GLY A 683 -31.41 -9.60 -26.26
N ILE A 684 -31.21 -8.56 -27.09
CA ILE A 684 -32.10 -8.24 -28.20
C ILE A 684 -31.26 -8.30 -29.48
N ASP A 685 -31.68 -9.15 -30.43
CA ASP A 685 -31.07 -9.29 -31.76
C ASP A 685 -30.58 -7.94 -32.29
N SER A 686 -29.31 -7.90 -32.72
CA SER A 686 -28.43 -6.76 -32.99
C SER A 686 -28.88 -5.80 -34.11
N ASN A 687 -30.11 -5.32 -34.06
CA ASN A 687 -30.58 -4.26 -34.92
C ASN A 687 -30.31 -2.90 -34.25
N GLN A 688 -29.65 -2.01 -35.00
CA GLN A 688 -29.43 -0.60 -34.67
C GLN A 688 -30.61 -0.01 -33.88
N ILE A 689 -30.36 0.78 -32.83
CA ILE A 689 -31.41 1.62 -32.24
C ILE A 689 -31.97 2.46 -33.38
N PRO A 690 -33.25 2.29 -33.77
CA PRO A 690 -33.81 3.01 -34.89
C PRO A 690 -33.62 4.52 -34.68
N SER A 691 -33.39 5.28 -35.74
CA SER A 691 -33.24 6.74 -35.62
C SER A 691 -34.44 7.42 -34.94
N ALA A 692 -35.63 6.80 -35.00
CA ALA A 692 -36.83 7.23 -34.29
C ALA A 692 -36.77 7.05 -32.75
N ASN A 693 -35.82 6.25 -32.24
CA ASN A 693 -35.67 5.91 -30.84
C ASN A 693 -34.45 6.60 -30.20
N LYS A 694 -33.87 7.58 -30.89
CA LYS A 694 -32.82 8.47 -30.36
C LYS A 694 -33.07 9.92 -30.77
N ALA A 695 -32.86 10.85 -29.85
CA ALA A 695 -32.88 12.28 -30.14
C ALA A 695 -31.75 12.98 -29.39
N SER A 696 -31.05 13.88 -30.07
CA SER A 696 -30.05 14.74 -29.45
C SER A 696 -30.68 16.10 -29.10
N ILE A 697 -30.36 16.60 -27.90
CA ILE A 697 -30.76 17.93 -27.45
C ILE A 697 -29.62 18.89 -27.74
N VAL A 698 -29.79 19.68 -28.79
CA VAL A 698 -28.78 20.64 -29.22
C VAL A 698 -29.11 22.02 -28.66
N ASN A 699 -28.20 22.59 -27.85
CA ASN A 699 -28.29 23.97 -27.39
C ASN A 699 -27.19 24.80 -28.08
N GLY A 700 -27.48 25.32 -29.27
CA GLY A 700 -26.47 25.97 -30.13
C GLY A 700 -25.78 24.98 -31.07
N THR A 701 -24.45 24.88 -31.04
CA THR A 701 -23.65 23.90 -31.81
C THR A 701 -23.18 22.71 -30.97
N ILE A 702 -23.49 22.69 -29.67
CA ILE A 702 -23.07 21.67 -28.72
C ILE A 702 -24.31 20.88 -28.28
N THR A 703 -24.23 19.56 -28.32
CA THR A 703 -25.29 18.69 -27.80
C THR A 703 -25.11 18.60 -26.29
N ASN A 704 -26.03 19.17 -25.51
CA ASN A 704 -25.90 19.15 -24.04
C ASN A 704 -26.62 17.95 -23.41
N ALA A 705 -27.48 17.27 -24.16
CA ALA A 705 -28.18 16.09 -23.69
C ALA A 705 -28.57 15.13 -24.82
N MET A 706 -28.84 13.87 -24.47
CA MET A 706 -29.28 12.82 -25.37
C MET A 706 -30.42 12.03 -24.75
N GLU A 707 -31.39 11.66 -25.57
CA GLU A 707 -32.54 10.83 -25.23
C GLU A 707 -32.52 9.54 -26.04
N MET A 708 -32.78 8.41 -25.37
CA MET A 708 -32.78 7.09 -25.97
C MET A 708 -33.96 6.26 -25.45
N GLN A 709 -34.55 5.46 -26.33
CA GLN A 709 -35.60 4.49 -26.00
C GLN A 709 -35.18 3.07 -26.37
N PHE A 710 -35.38 2.16 -25.43
CA PHE A 710 -35.16 0.72 -25.57
C PHE A 710 -36.46 -0.01 -25.31
N SER A 711 -36.86 -0.92 -26.19
CA SER A 711 -37.99 -1.84 -25.96
C SER A 711 -37.55 -3.09 -25.19
N GLY A 712 -38.50 -3.84 -24.61
CA GLY A 712 -38.21 -5.09 -23.90
C GLY A 712 -37.91 -4.93 -22.41
N LEU A 713 -38.32 -3.83 -21.78
CA LEU A 713 -38.13 -3.59 -20.35
C LEU A 713 -38.73 -4.72 -19.48
N SER A 714 -39.86 -5.28 -19.89
CA SER A 714 -40.46 -6.43 -19.19
C SER A 714 -39.58 -7.67 -19.27
N GLN A 715 -38.85 -7.91 -20.36
CA GLN A 715 -37.88 -9.02 -20.45
C GLN A 715 -36.66 -8.77 -19.57
N LEU A 716 -36.23 -7.52 -19.47
CA LEU A 716 -35.16 -7.08 -18.57
C LEU A 716 -35.51 -7.30 -17.09
N ILE A 717 -36.79 -7.35 -16.74
CA ILE A 717 -37.24 -7.40 -15.34
C ILE A 717 -37.87 -8.76 -14.98
N ALA A 718 -38.39 -9.50 -15.98
CA ALA A 718 -39.08 -10.77 -15.78
C ALA A 718 -38.13 -11.98 -15.60
N SER A 719 -36.84 -11.88 -15.93
CA SER A 719 -35.90 -12.93 -15.54
C SER A 719 -35.58 -12.78 -14.06
N ASP A 720 -36.26 -13.61 -13.27
CA ASP A 720 -35.89 -14.01 -11.94
C ASP A 720 -34.36 -14.00 -11.70
N GLN A 721 -33.93 -12.96 -10.97
CA GLN A 721 -32.81 -12.94 -10.02
C GLN A 721 -31.42 -12.37 -10.43
N THR A 722 -31.08 -12.02 -11.68
CA THR A 722 -29.69 -11.59 -11.99
C THR A 722 -29.46 -10.36 -12.84
N ASN A 723 -30.50 -9.69 -13.36
CA ASN A 723 -30.27 -8.53 -14.23
C ASN A 723 -29.83 -7.31 -13.42
N THR A 724 -28.51 -7.08 -13.40
CA THR A 724 -27.95 -5.77 -13.10
C THR A 724 -27.89 -4.96 -14.39
N VAL A 725 -28.33 -3.71 -14.30
CA VAL A 725 -27.99 -2.73 -15.34
C VAL A 725 -26.72 -2.05 -14.89
N GLY A 726 -25.65 -2.31 -15.63
CA GLY A 726 -24.40 -1.58 -15.51
C GLY A 726 -24.43 -0.42 -16.49
N ILE A 727 -24.44 0.82 -15.99
CA ILE A 727 -24.18 1.99 -16.83
C ILE A 727 -22.70 2.31 -16.74
N TYR A 728 -22.02 2.33 -17.88
CA TYR A 728 -20.61 2.66 -17.97
C TYR A 728 -20.44 3.99 -18.70
N VAL A 729 -19.83 4.98 -18.04
CA VAL A 729 -19.54 6.28 -18.67
C VAL A 729 -18.03 6.41 -18.85
N ASP A 730 -17.59 6.53 -20.10
CA ASP A 730 -16.18 6.75 -20.44
C ASP A 730 -15.97 8.17 -20.96
N ARG A 731 -14.94 8.84 -20.44
CA ARG A 731 -14.56 10.20 -20.80
C ARG A 731 -13.11 10.21 -21.25
N THR A 732 -12.89 10.30 -22.56
CA THR A 732 -11.55 10.49 -23.13
C THR A 732 -11.27 11.99 -23.31
N HIS A 733 -10.27 12.51 -22.59
CA HIS A 733 -9.75 13.87 -22.86
C HIS A 733 -8.80 13.83 -24.05
N ALA A 734 -8.99 14.72 -25.03
CA ALA A 734 -8.07 14.86 -26.14
C ALA A 734 -6.66 15.23 -25.62
N GLY A 735 -5.70 14.31 -25.75
CA GLY A 735 -4.29 14.54 -25.40
C GLY A 735 -3.83 13.96 -24.05
N VAL A 736 -4.68 13.27 -23.30
CA VAL A 736 -4.29 12.58 -22.05
C VAL A 736 -4.74 11.12 -22.14
N SER A 737 -3.81 10.18 -21.90
CA SER A 737 -4.08 8.74 -21.99
C SER A 737 -4.86 8.17 -20.80
N SER A 738 -5.40 9.00 -19.91
CA SER A 738 -6.18 8.55 -18.75
C SER A 738 -7.65 8.38 -19.14
N GLN A 739 -8.07 7.11 -19.15
CA GLN A 739 -9.45 6.70 -19.35
C GLN A 739 -10.08 6.55 -17.96
N VAL A 740 -11.02 7.43 -17.59
CA VAL A 740 -11.73 7.30 -16.31
C VAL A 740 -13.06 6.62 -16.56
N SER A 741 -13.19 5.43 -16.00
CA SER A 741 -14.31 4.52 -16.20
C SER A 741 -15.20 4.52 -14.96
N TYR A 742 -16.48 4.85 -15.11
CA TYR A 742 -17.43 4.80 -13.99
C TYR A 742 -18.42 3.68 -14.19
N TYR A 743 -18.58 2.84 -13.18
CA TYR A 743 -19.45 1.68 -13.22
C TYR A 743 -20.42 1.70 -12.03
N LYS A 744 -21.73 1.76 -12.30
CA LYS A 744 -22.76 1.56 -11.29
C LYS A 744 -23.61 0.35 -11.64
N GLN A 745 -23.59 -0.69 -10.79
CA GLN A 745 -24.50 -1.82 -10.88
C GLN A 745 -25.75 -1.55 -10.05
N VAL A 746 -26.91 -1.72 -10.68
CA VAL A 746 -28.19 -1.55 -9.98
C VAL A 746 -29.15 -2.65 -10.35
N LYS A 747 -29.86 -3.18 -9.36
CA LYS A 747 -31.00 -4.08 -9.54
C LYS A 747 -32.26 -3.24 -9.80
N LEU A 748 -32.84 -3.41 -10.99
CA LEU A 748 -34.00 -2.63 -11.41
C LEU A 748 -35.31 -3.30 -10.99
N TYR A 749 -36.23 -2.48 -10.46
CA TYR A 749 -37.59 -2.89 -10.12
C TYR A 749 -38.60 -2.06 -10.92
N LEU A 750 -39.69 -2.67 -11.39
CA LEU A 750 -40.90 -1.92 -11.76
C LEU A 750 -41.71 -1.63 -10.49
N PRO A 751 -42.39 -0.47 -10.42
CA PRO A 751 -43.33 -0.18 -9.35
C PRO A 751 -44.48 -1.18 -9.23
#